data_AF-A0A7C3M3S4-F1
#
_entry.id   AF-A0A7C3M3S4-F1
#
_cell.length_a   1.000
_cell.length_b   1.000
_cell.length_c   1.000
_cell.angle_alpha   90.00
_cell.angle_beta   90.00
_cell.angle_gamma   90.00
#
_symmetry.space_group_name_H-M   'P 1'
#
loop_
_entity.id
_entity.type
_entity.pdbx_description
1 polymer ?
#
loop_
_entity_poly.entity_id
_entity_poly.type
_entity_poly.pdbx_seq_one_letter_code
_entity_poly.pdbx_strand_id
1 'polypeptide(L)'
;MNFKDRLKKISEYEWELPLGTKPCMKVPGRIFLSERLLKEVEEGAIEQVANVACLPGIQKHSLAMPDMHFGYGFPIGGVAAISYEEGGISPGGVGFDINCIGEDSEILTRDGYRIEIKKLKDMLDEIQIISKGKTFEEDFLLFLVERNKNGRKIFEITTNTGRKIVLSEDHPILTTEGFKKAKEISLSDKLIVFPFEGVKYERKEDIVLNVKNFENTDPKIIKKLMRILPLKYSSKEIGIIARLFGYILRNGCISKVRERFIVRIFGKNKKDLEEIRKEIEKIGFKPSRIYYKSTSKTQKKFIKIVSKSFALLLIKLGMPVGRKISQHFEVPEWIKEAPAWIKRNFLAGILGAEMSFNFIQPSITIRKNKEMKSSAYKFLADISQMLLEFGVETTGIYEMVERERIICLRLSISNNPESLISLYSKIGFEYNKENQIKSLLIAQYLRERLVQLKGKSGVKIAIALEGKCNSEIVNRKDIGITINFEKFETWVKNVISLTGFTGFVPEEIESIKEISYEGKLFDLGIEKNHNFISNSIVVHNCGVRILTTNLKEADVRPKLKQLLETIFRNVPSGVGSEGKVKLTSEQVREVLKYGAKWAVENGYGWEEDLEHIEDKGSEERYADPSKVSSKAIKRGMPQLGSLGAGNHFLEIQRVEHIYLPNVAKIFGIEEIGQITVMIHTGSRGLGHQVATDYLQLMEREFKDLLRKLPDRELAFAPSGTKLFENYFAAMNAAANFAFANRQMIMHWVRESFEKVFGKSAENFGLKLIYDITHNMAKLEEHEIDGKKMKVLVHRKGATRAFGPKWEDVPKDYKEIGQPVLIPGSMGTASYILIGTDKAEEVTFSSIAHGAGRVRSRASALKEFRGERVASRLANKGILVKAVSWRVVAEEAPEVYKDVDEVVKVCEKAGIARIVAKLRPIGVVKG
;
A
#
# COMPACT_ATOMS: atom_id res chain seq x y z
N MET A 1 31.66 19.14 0.51
CA MET A 1 32.14 18.64 -0.80
C MET A 1 31.21 17.55 -1.27
N ASN A 2 31.06 17.41 -2.58
CA ASN A 2 30.27 16.38 -3.23
C ASN A 2 31.09 15.06 -3.28
N PHE A 3 30.44 13.89 -3.32
CA PHE A 3 31.09 12.56 -3.34
C PHE A 3 31.58 12.18 -4.73
N LYS A 4 30.89 12.62 -5.79
CA LYS A 4 31.30 12.48 -7.19
C LYS A 4 32.65 13.14 -7.46
N ASP A 5 32.90 14.31 -6.85
CA ASP A 5 34.19 15.01 -6.86
C ASP A 5 35.32 14.22 -6.17
N ARG A 6 34.98 13.20 -5.36
CA ARG A 6 35.93 12.36 -4.61
C ARG A 6 36.15 10.99 -5.26
N LEU A 7 35.47 10.70 -6.37
CA LEU A 7 35.70 9.47 -7.14
C LEU A 7 37.05 9.52 -7.85
N LYS A 8 37.88 8.49 -7.65
CA LYS A 8 39.08 8.25 -8.44
C LYS A 8 38.74 7.36 -9.62
N LYS A 9 39.13 7.74 -10.84
CA LYS A 9 39.05 6.85 -12.01
C LYS A 9 40.13 5.76 -11.88
N ILE A 10 39.76 4.51 -12.14
CA ILE A 10 40.61 3.33 -11.97
C ILE A 10 40.85 2.64 -13.31
N SER A 11 39.79 2.48 -14.10
CA SER A 11 39.85 2.04 -15.50
C SER A 11 38.95 2.96 -16.35
N GLU A 12 38.76 2.66 -17.64
CA GLU A 12 37.79 3.39 -18.48
C GLU A 12 36.36 3.32 -17.92
N TYR A 13 36.04 2.23 -17.20
CA TYR A 13 34.70 1.85 -16.76
C TYR A 13 34.56 1.70 -15.24
N GLU A 14 35.63 1.88 -14.46
CA GLU A 14 35.63 1.72 -13.00
C GLU A 14 36.06 2.98 -12.27
N TRP A 15 35.35 3.26 -11.19
CA TRP A 15 35.58 4.37 -10.28
C TRP A 15 35.65 3.85 -8.84
N GLU A 16 36.56 4.40 -8.06
CA GLU A 16 36.69 4.11 -6.63
C GLU A 16 36.25 5.31 -5.80
N LEU A 17 35.44 5.06 -4.78
CA LEU A 17 35.19 6.01 -3.70
C LEU A 17 36.12 5.66 -2.54
N PRO A 18 37.21 6.42 -2.29
CA PRO A 18 38.31 5.96 -1.44
C PRO A 18 37.88 5.64 0.00
N LEU A 19 38.58 4.69 0.62
CA LEU A 19 38.46 4.42 2.06
C LEU A 19 38.66 5.70 2.87
N GLY A 20 37.90 5.88 3.95
CA GLY A 20 37.87 7.12 4.72
C GLY A 20 37.06 8.26 4.07
N THR A 21 36.36 8.02 2.96
CA THR A 21 35.43 9.03 2.39
C THR A 21 34.32 9.41 3.38
N LYS A 22 33.79 8.44 4.12
CA LYS A 22 33.18 8.65 5.45
C LYS A 22 34.04 7.95 6.51
N PRO A 23 34.18 8.49 7.73
CA PRO A 23 35.02 7.89 8.79
C PRO A 23 34.62 6.48 9.23
N CYS A 24 33.38 6.04 8.96
CA CYS A 24 32.91 4.71 9.30
C CYS A 24 33.24 3.63 8.25
N MET A 25 33.77 4.00 7.08
CA MET A 25 33.98 3.07 5.98
C MET A 25 35.02 2.00 6.35
N LYS A 26 34.66 0.74 6.17
CA LYS A 26 35.52 -0.43 6.41
C LYS A 26 36.19 -0.92 5.13
N VAL A 27 35.54 -0.66 3.99
CA VAL A 27 36.00 -0.95 2.63
C VAL A 27 35.87 0.28 1.74
N PRO A 28 36.64 0.41 0.65
CA PRO A 28 36.36 1.39 -0.39
C PRO A 28 35.05 1.10 -1.13
N GLY A 29 34.47 2.12 -1.75
CA GLY A 29 33.38 1.96 -2.71
C GLY A 29 33.92 1.69 -4.12
N ARG A 30 33.27 0.83 -4.90
CA ARG A 30 33.64 0.47 -6.28
C ARG A 30 32.41 0.60 -7.18
N ILE A 31 32.51 1.43 -8.21
CA ILE A 31 31.38 1.84 -9.05
C ILE A 31 31.73 1.61 -10.53
N PHE A 32 30.88 0.84 -11.23
CA PHE A 32 31.06 0.50 -12.64
C PHE A 32 30.23 1.44 -13.51
N LEU A 33 30.86 2.43 -14.15
CA LEU A 33 30.19 3.44 -14.98
C LEU A 33 31.12 3.92 -16.10
N SER A 34 30.60 4.14 -17.30
CA SER A 34 31.27 4.98 -18.29
C SER A 34 31.08 6.46 -17.95
N GLU A 35 31.90 7.34 -18.53
CA GLU A 35 31.74 8.80 -18.36
C GLU A 35 30.39 9.35 -18.85
N ARG A 36 29.67 8.61 -19.70
CA ARG A 36 28.30 8.93 -20.08
C ARG A 36 27.34 8.65 -18.92
N LEU A 37 27.31 7.40 -18.43
CA LEU A 37 26.42 7.01 -17.33
C LEU A 37 26.76 7.75 -16.02
N LEU A 38 28.04 8.09 -15.79
CA LEU A 38 28.44 8.91 -14.64
C LEU A 38 27.77 10.29 -14.66
N LYS A 39 27.57 10.93 -15.82
CA LYS A 39 26.85 12.22 -15.91
C LYS A 39 25.37 12.07 -15.52
N GLU A 40 24.77 10.92 -15.83
CA GLU A 40 23.37 10.58 -15.54
C GLU A 40 23.12 10.13 -14.07
N VAL A 41 24.15 9.63 -13.36
CA VAL A 41 23.99 9.11 -11.99
C VAL A 41 23.83 10.21 -10.92
N GLU A 42 22.86 9.98 -10.05
CA GLU A 42 22.49 10.85 -8.93
C GLU A 42 23.50 10.83 -7.77
N GLU A 43 23.75 12.01 -7.20
CA GLU A 43 24.68 12.19 -6.07
C GLU A 43 24.44 11.25 -4.88
N GLY A 44 23.18 11.18 -4.41
CA GLY A 44 22.84 10.37 -3.25
C GLY A 44 22.97 8.86 -3.46
N ALA A 45 23.03 8.38 -4.72
CA ALA A 45 23.32 6.98 -4.99
C ALA A 45 24.81 6.65 -4.72
N ILE A 46 25.71 7.62 -4.95
CA ILE A 46 27.14 7.53 -4.59
C ILE A 46 27.30 7.61 -3.07
N GLU A 47 26.53 8.47 -2.39
CA GLU A 47 26.49 8.49 -0.91
C GLU A 47 25.98 7.17 -0.31
N GLN A 48 24.99 6.51 -0.93
CA GLN A 48 24.54 5.19 -0.47
C GLN A 48 25.64 4.12 -0.58
N VAL A 49 26.53 4.18 -1.57
CA VAL A 49 27.76 3.34 -1.61
C VAL A 49 28.68 3.66 -0.42
N ALA A 50 28.86 4.95 -0.08
CA ALA A 50 29.64 5.37 1.09
C ALA A 50 29.02 4.91 2.42
N ASN A 51 27.68 4.80 2.48
CA ASN A 51 26.96 4.33 3.66
C ASN A 51 27.07 2.80 3.81
N VAL A 52 26.82 2.04 2.74
CA VAL A 52 26.92 0.57 2.73
C VAL A 52 28.33 0.10 3.07
N ALA A 53 29.36 0.83 2.62
CA ALA A 53 30.76 0.62 3.00
C ALA A 53 31.06 0.67 4.51
N CYS A 54 30.14 1.14 5.36
CA CYS A 54 30.28 1.15 6.82
C CYS A 54 29.67 -0.08 7.53
N LEU A 55 29.00 -0.99 6.81
CA LEU A 55 28.33 -2.15 7.42
C LEU A 55 29.32 -3.10 8.13
N PRO A 56 28.97 -3.65 9.31
CA PRO A 56 29.75 -4.73 9.93
C PRO A 56 29.87 -5.97 9.03
N GLY A 57 31.04 -6.60 9.05
CA GLY A 57 31.36 -7.76 8.22
C GLY A 57 31.51 -7.51 6.72
N ILE A 58 31.34 -6.30 6.18
CA ILE A 58 31.49 -6.07 4.73
C ILE A 58 32.91 -6.37 4.23
N GLN A 59 33.00 -7.06 3.10
CA GLN A 59 34.24 -7.58 2.51
C GLN A 59 34.59 -6.88 1.20
N LYS A 60 35.89 -6.65 0.97
CA LYS A 60 36.53 -6.10 -0.25
C LYS A 60 36.04 -4.71 -0.72
N HIS A 61 34.76 -4.57 -1.09
CA HIS A 61 34.14 -3.37 -1.65
C HIS A 61 32.66 -3.23 -1.29
N SER A 62 32.19 -1.99 -1.15
CA SER A 62 30.77 -1.68 -1.42
C SER A 62 30.60 -1.40 -2.91
N LEU A 63 29.73 -2.14 -3.59
CA LEU A 63 29.66 -2.17 -5.05
C LEU A 63 28.42 -1.47 -5.60
N ALA A 64 28.55 -0.79 -6.75
CA ALA A 64 27.41 -0.32 -7.54
C ALA A 64 27.59 -0.57 -9.05
N MET A 65 26.55 -1.12 -9.65
CA MET A 65 26.48 -1.56 -11.05
C MET A 65 26.07 -0.41 -12.00
N PRO A 66 26.23 -0.55 -13.33
CA PRO A 66 26.06 0.59 -14.25
C PRO A 66 24.64 1.15 -14.36
N ASP A 67 23.64 0.36 -13.97
CA ASP A 67 22.24 0.73 -13.85
C ASP A 67 21.92 1.55 -12.57
N MET A 68 22.93 1.82 -11.72
CA MET A 68 22.71 2.38 -10.39
C MET A 68 21.90 3.69 -10.34
N HIS A 69 21.04 3.80 -9.32
CA HIS A 69 20.24 4.98 -9.00
C HIS A 69 19.79 4.94 -7.52
N PHE A 70 19.24 6.03 -6.99
CA PHE A 70 18.97 6.16 -5.56
C PHE A 70 17.94 5.14 -5.07
N GLY A 71 18.28 4.36 -4.04
CA GLY A 71 17.45 3.32 -3.43
C GLY A 71 16.96 3.66 -2.02
N TYR A 72 17.22 2.75 -1.07
CA TYR A 72 16.84 2.85 0.34
C TYR A 72 17.91 2.12 1.16
N GLY A 73 18.70 2.85 1.94
CA GLY A 73 19.97 2.41 2.56
C GLY A 73 21.05 2.10 1.51
N PHE A 74 20.81 1.06 0.72
CA PHE A 74 21.55 0.68 -0.48
C PHE A 74 20.98 1.38 -1.73
N PRO A 75 21.82 1.72 -2.73
CA PRO A 75 21.33 2.14 -4.04
C PRO A 75 20.66 0.97 -4.76
N ILE A 76 19.82 1.25 -5.75
CA ILE A 76 19.48 0.26 -6.78
C ILE A 76 20.73 0.07 -7.65
N GLY A 77 21.00 -1.15 -8.12
CA GLY A 77 22.31 -1.54 -8.66
C GLY A 77 23.35 -1.84 -7.57
N GLY A 78 22.96 -1.87 -6.29
CA GLY A 78 23.86 -2.04 -5.16
C GLY A 78 24.17 -3.50 -4.83
N VAL A 79 25.43 -3.80 -4.54
CA VAL A 79 25.91 -5.13 -4.09
C VAL A 79 26.84 -4.99 -2.88
N ALA A 80 26.73 -5.90 -1.91
CA ALA A 80 27.69 -6.04 -0.81
C ALA A 80 27.80 -7.48 -0.33
N ALA A 81 29.02 -8.02 -0.32
CA ALA A 81 29.32 -9.27 0.39
C ALA A 81 29.57 -8.97 1.88
N ILE A 82 28.76 -9.57 2.74
CA ILE A 82 28.84 -9.41 4.20
C ILE A 82 29.28 -10.76 4.81
N SER A 83 30.31 -10.79 5.64
CA SER A 83 30.77 -12.01 6.36
C SER A 83 29.59 -12.70 7.04
N TYR A 84 29.41 -14.01 6.77
CA TYR A 84 28.34 -14.79 7.38
C TYR A 84 28.52 -14.95 8.89
N GLU A 85 29.75 -14.83 9.41
CA GLU A 85 30.06 -15.03 10.82
C GLU A 85 30.07 -13.72 11.62
N GLU A 86 30.68 -12.65 11.07
CA GLU A 86 30.90 -11.38 11.77
C GLU A 86 29.93 -10.25 11.39
N GLY A 87 29.13 -10.45 10.34
CA GLY A 87 28.29 -9.44 9.73
C GLY A 87 26.81 -9.57 10.11
N GLY A 88 25.96 -9.68 9.09
CA GLY A 88 24.52 -9.81 9.27
C GLY A 88 23.71 -9.58 7.99
N ILE A 89 22.38 -9.58 8.13
CA ILE A 89 21.42 -9.50 7.03
C ILE A 89 20.57 -8.22 7.09
N SER A 90 20.52 -7.45 5.99
CA SER A 90 19.79 -6.19 5.88
C SER A 90 18.63 -6.25 4.88
N PRO A 91 17.37 -6.05 5.31
CA PRO A 91 16.24 -5.81 4.40
C PRO A 91 16.45 -4.61 3.48
N GLY A 92 17.23 -3.61 3.92
CA GLY A 92 17.67 -2.49 3.09
C GLY A 92 18.47 -2.94 1.87
N GLY A 93 19.37 -3.92 2.04
CA GLY A 93 20.21 -4.51 0.98
C GLY A 93 19.58 -5.65 0.18
N VAL A 94 18.46 -6.22 0.65
CA VAL A 94 17.60 -7.13 -0.12
C VAL A 94 16.68 -6.34 -1.04
N GLY A 95 16.13 -5.23 -0.54
CA GLY A 95 15.32 -4.30 -1.33
C GLY A 95 13.91 -4.13 -0.79
N PHE A 96 13.53 -2.87 -0.62
CA PHE A 96 12.14 -2.45 -0.59
C PHE A 96 11.82 -1.68 -1.88
N ASP A 97 10.80 -2.17 -2.56
CA ASP A 97 9.76 -1.38 -3.20
C ASP A 97 9.29 -0.20 -2.30
N ILE A 98 9.55 1.08 -2.63
CA ILE A 98 9.13 2.26 -1.82
C ILE A 98 8.65 3.44 -2.71
N ASN A 99 7.62 4.20 -2.27
CA ASN A 99 7.31 5.54 -2.81
C ASN A 99 6.82 6.48 -1.67
N CYS A 100 7.32 7.71 -1.49
CA CYS A 100 7.03 8.50 -0.25
C CYS A 100 6.15 9.77 -0.39
N ILE A 101 5.46 10.18 0.68
CA ILE A 101 4.73 11.46 0.86
C ILE A 101 5.41 12.40 1.88
N GLY A 102 4.97 13.65 2.03
CA GLY A 102 5.55 14.65 2.96
C GLY A 102 5.15 14.50 4.42
N GLU A 103 5.94 15.05 5.34
CA GLU A 103 5.83 14.78 6.79
C GLU A 103 4.57 15.30 7.50
N ASP A 104 3.97 16.38 6.99
CA ASP A 104 2.74 16.98 7.51
C ASP A 104 1.47 16.33 6.93
N SER A 105 1.62 15.27 6.13
CA SER A 105 0.49 14.57 5.53
C SER A 105 -0.38 13.90 6.61
N GLU A 106 -1.69 14.14 6.55
CA GLU A 106 -2.65 13.74 7.57
C GLU A 106 -3.26 12.38 7.25
N ILE A 107 -2.92 11.38 8.06
CA ILE A 107 -3.39 9.98 7.92
C ILE A 107 -4.68 9.79 8.71
N LEU A 108 -5.70 9.19 8.07
CA LEU A 108 -7.02 8.98 8.68
C LEU A 108 -7.12 7.65 9.44
N THR A 109 -7.52 7.71 10.71
CA THR A 109 -7.65 6.55 11.61
C THR A 109 -9.09 6.01 11.69
N ARG A 110 -9.25 4.77 12.19
CA ARG A 110 -10.57 4.15 12.40
C ARG A 110 -11.46 4.93 13.36
N ASP A 111 -10.90 5.54 14.40
CA ASP A 111 -11.68 6.35 15.34
C ASP A 111 -12.11 7.70 14.74
N GLY A 112 -11.76 7.99 13.48
CA GLY A 112 -12.20 9.18 12.76
C GLY A 112 -11.44 10.42 13.17
N TYR A 113 -10.15 10.28 13.48
CA TYR A 113 -9.22 11.39 13.62
C TYR A 113 -8.11 11.34 12.58
N ARG A 114 -7.47 12.48 12.36
CA ARG A 114 -6.32 12.64 11.47
C ARG A 114 -5.07 12.95 12.28
N ILE A 115 -3.97 12.29 11.94
CA ILE A 115 -2.67 12.47 12.59
C ILE A 115 -1.59 12.63 11.51
N GLU A 116 -0.66 13.57 11.71
CA GLU A 116 0.47 13.76 10.80
C GLU A 116 1.31 12.48 10.72
N ILE A 117 1.71 12.08 9.51
CA ILE A 117 2.44 10.83 9.26
C ILE A 117 3.72 10.72 10.09
N LYS A 118 4.44 11.83 10.33
CA LYS A 118 5.61 11.87 11.23
C LYS A 118 5.32 11.47 12.68
N LYS A 119 4.10 11.70 13.18
CA LYS A 119 3.66 11.38 14.55
C LYS A 119 3.20 9.93 14.71
N LEU A 120 2.97 9.19 13.62
CA LEU A 120 2.64 7.75 13.69
C LEU A 120 3.77 6.88 14.24
N LYS A 121 5.01 7.38 14.20
CA LYS A 121 6.22 6.69 14.68
C LYS A 121 6.10 6.17 16.11
N ASP A 122 5.39 6.91 16.95
CA ASP A 122 5.22 6.63 18.38
C ASP A 122 3.92 5.84 18.68
N MET A 123 3.14 5.46 17.65
CA MET A 123 1.77 4.92 17.78
C MET A 123 1.45 3.73 16.85
N LEU A 124 2.46 3.12 16.22
CA LEU A 124 2.31 2.06 15.20
C LEU A 124 1.44 0.87 15.69
N ASP A 125 1.67 0.38 16.91
CA ASP A 125 0.95 -0.75 17.50
C ASP A 125 -0.46 -0.39 18.04
N GLU A 126 -0.82 0.89 18.05
CA GLU A 126 -2.04 1.41 18.70
C GLU A 126 -3.12 1.87 17.70
N ILE A 127 -2.74 2.17 16.45
CA ILE A 127 -3.61 2.82 15.47
C ILE A 127 -4.05 1.86 14.35
N GLN A 128 -5.36 1.76 14.17
CA GLN A 128 -5.98 1.29 12.93
C GLN A 128 -6.20 2.47 11.97
N ILE A 129 -5.89 2.29 10.69
CA ILE A 129 -6.15 3.28 9.64
C ILE A 129 -7.32 2.85 8.74
N ILE A 130 -7.72 3.73 7.81
CA ILE A 130 -8.64 3.39 6.72
C ILE A 130 -7.85 3.18 5.42
N SER A 131 -8.15 2.11 4.69
CA SER A 131 -7.63 1.82 3.35
C SER A 131 -8.75 1.57 2.33
N LYS A 132 -8.39 1.50 1.04
CA LYS A 132 -9.32 1.27 -0.08
C LYS A 132 -9.30 -0.19 -0.53
N GLY A 133 -10.44 -0.86 -0.33
CA GLY A 133 -10.81 -2.15 -0.92
C GLY A 133 -11.98 -1.99 -1.91
N LYS A 134 -13.04 -2.81 -1.76
CA LYS A 134 -14.33 -2.62 -2.49
C LYS A 134 -15.22 -1.57 -1.81
N THR A 135 -15.00 -1.37 -0.52
CA THR A 135 -15.43 -0.20 0.27
C THR A 135 -14.18 0.38 0.96
N PHE A 136 -14.36 1.42 1.77
CA PHE A 136 -13.38 1.76 2.78
C PHE A 136 -13.38 0.71 3.91
N GLU A 137 -12.20 0.29 4.34
CA GLU A 137 -11.98 -0.87 5.23
C GLU A 137 -11.02 -0.52 6.38
N GLU A 138 -11.16 -1.20 7.53
CA GLU A 138 -10.19 -1.05 8.63
C GLU A 138 -8.88 -1.76 8.23
N ASP A 139 -7.76 -1.08 8.28
CA ASP A 139 -6.43 -1.66 8.08
C ASP A 139 -5.51 -1.41 9.28
N PHE A 140 -4.44 -2.19 9.37
CA PHE A 140 -3.42 -2.00 10.39
C PHE A 140 -2.16 -1.43 9.76
N LEU A 141 -1.54 -0.49 10.48
CA LEU A 141 -0.17 -0.10 10.21
C LEU A 141 0.77 -1.30 10.39
N LEU A 142 1.91 -1.21 9.73
CA LEU A 142 3.09 -2.00 10.02
C LEU A 142 4.19 -1.04 10.42
N PHE A 143 4.92 -0.55 9.43
CA PHE A 143 6.08 0.29 9.53
C PHE A 143 5.81 1.64 8.90
N LEU A 144 6.55 2.61 9.42
CA LEU A 144 6.66 3.96 8.92
C LEU A 144 8.08 4.14 8.37
N VAL A 145 8.21 4.22 7.04
CA VAL A 145 9.45 4.64 6.39
C VAL A 145 9.66 6.12 6.66
N GLU A 146 10.90 6.55 6.88
CA GLU A 146 11.29 7.93 7.13
C GLU A 146 12.59 8.22 6.37
N ARG A 147 12.54 9.14 5.38
CA ARG A 147 13.66 9.48 4.48
C ARG A 147 13.85 10.99 4.42
N ASN A 148 15.07 11.46 4.64
CA ASN A 148 15.40 12.89 4.52
C ASN A 148 15.34 13.36 3.05
N LYS A 149 14.86 14.59 2.81
CA LYS A 149 14.88 15.20 1.47
C LYS A 149 15.17 16.71 1.56
N ASN A 150 16.38 17.09 1.14
CA ASN A 150 16.83 18.48 1.05
C ASN A 150 17.00 18.86 -0.43
N GLY A 151 16.64 20.10 -0.80
CA GLY A 151 16.96 20.70 -2.11
C GLY A 151 16.35 20.05 -3.37
N ARG A 152 15.63 18.94 -3.26
CA ARG A 152 14.94 18.28 -4.38
C ARG A 152 13.46 18.63 -4.38
N LYS A 153 12.95 19.04 -5.54
CA LYS A 153 11.55 19.40 -5.75
C LYS A 153 10.57 18.26 -5.38
N ILE A 154 9.37 18.64 -4.94
CA ILE A 154 8.21 17.76 -4.72
C ILE A 154 6.92 18.42 -5.22
N PHE A 155 5.80 17.68 -5.14
CA PHE A 155 4.53 18.11 -5.69
C PHE A 155 3.53 18.39 -4.56
N GLU A 156 2.93 19.57 -4.64
CA GLU A 156 1.76 20.00 -3.89
C GLU A 156 0.56 19.95 -4.83
N ILE A 157 -0.42 19.10 -4.54
CA ILE A 157 -1.64 18.97 -5.34
C ILE A 157 -2.81 19.42 -4.47
N THR A 158 -3.59 20.38 -4.98
CA THR A 158 -4.77 20.94 -4.31
C THR A 158 -6.01 20.70 -5.17
N THR A 159 -7.06 20.15 -4.58
CA THR A 159 -8.35 19.86 -5.24
C THR A 159 -9.34 21.02 -5.16
N ASN A 160 -10.39 21.02 -5.99
CA ASN A 160 -11.35 22.12 -6.07
C ASN A 160 -12.20 22.33 -4.79
N THR A 161 -12.37 21.32 -3.92
CA THR A 161 -12.96 21.51 -2.58
C THR A 161 -11.92 21.82 -1.48
N GLY A 162 -10.64 21.99 -1.85
CA GLY A 162 -9.56 22.47 -0.99
C GLY A 162 -8.75 21.38 -0.27
N ARG A 163 -8.81 20.11 -0.70
CA ARG A 163 -7.95 19.05 -0.16
C ARG A 163 -6.55 19.22 -0.73
N LYS A 164 -5.52 19.19 0.12
CA LYS A 164 -4.11 19.39 -0.27
C LYS A 164 -3.28 18.19 0.18
N ILE A 165 -2.48 17.64 -0.73
CA ILE A 165 -1.44 16.63 -0.43
C ILE A 165 -0.08 17.12 -0.93
N VAL A 166 0.97 16.82 -0.16
CA VAL A 166 2.36 17.15 -0.46
C VAL A 166 3.13 15.84 -0.50
N LEU A 167 3.75 15.50 -1.63
CA LEU A 167 4.33 14.17 -1.83
C LEU A 167 5.46 14.11 -2.87
N SER A 168 6.27 13.04 -2.80
CA SER A 168 7.30 12.82 -3.81
C SER A 168 6.69 12.75 -5.19
N GLU A 169 7.41 13.30 -6.16
CA GLU A 169 7.02 13.37 -7.56
C GLU A 169 6.60 12.02 -8.17
N ASP A 170 7.14 10.92 -7.64
CA ASP A 170 6.92 9.55 -8.10
C ASP A 170 5.90 8.78 -7.26
N HIS A 171 5.29 9.40 -6.24
CA HIS A 171 4.32 8.73 -5.38
C HIS A 171 2.97 8.52 -6.10
N PRO A 172 2.46 7.28 -6.23
CA PRO A 172 1.17 7.02 -6.86
C PRO A 172 0.01 7.62 -6.05
N ILE A 173 -1.01 8.09 -6.77
CA ILE A 173 -2.29 8.62 -6.29
C ILE A 173 -3.40 7.90 -7.08
N LEU A 174 -4.47 7.44 -6.43
CA LEU A 174 -5.63 6.88 -7.16
C LEU A 174 -6.48 7.99 -7.81
N THR A 175 -6.88 7.77 -9.06
CA THR A 175 -7.80 8.61 -9.86
C THR A 175 -8.86 7.74 -10.54
N THR A 176 -9.81 8.36 -11.24
CA THR A 176 -10.83 7.67 -12.05
C THR A 176 -10.27 6.71 -13.11
N GLU A 177 -9.01 6.88 -13.53
CA GLU A 177 -8.34 6.01 -14.50
C GLU A 177 -7.33 5.04 -13.86
N GLY A 178 -7.37 4.88 -12.54
CA GLY A 178 -6.42 4.06 -11.78
C GLY A 178 -5.33 4.89 -11.10
N PHE A 179 -4.21 4.23 -10.75
CA PHE A 179 -3.10 4.87 -10.05
C PHE A 179 -2.27 5.77 -10.98
N LYS A 180 -1.88 6.93 -10.46
CA LYS A 180 -1.28 8.05 -11.18
C LYS A 180 -0.25 8.75 -10.29
N LYS A 181 1.01 8.84 -10.67
CA LYS A 181 2.05 9.42 -9.81
C LYS A 181 1.99 10.94 -9.77
N ALA A 182 2.42 11.53 -8.65
CA ALA A 182 2.19 12.93 -8.32
C ALA A 182 2.51 13.95 -9.43
N LYS A 183 3.68 13.89 -10.08
CA LYS A 183 4.00 14.86 -11.15
C LYS A 183 3.40 14.54 -12.53
N GLU A 184 2.63 13.46 -12.63
CA GLU A 184 1.83 13.09 -13.81
C GLU A 184 0.34 13.43 -13.65
N ILE A 185 -0.05 13.89 -12.47
CA ILE A 185 -1.38 14.43 -12.23
C ILE A 185 -1.48 15.74 -13.03
N SER A 186 -2.66 15.98 -13.59
CA SER A 186 -3.00 17.13 -14.44
C SER A 186 -4.30 17.77 -13.97
N LEU A 187 -4.57 19.04 -14.31
CA LEU A 187 -5.84 19.69 -13.92
C LEU A 187 -7.08 19.02 -14.53
N SER A 188 -6.90 18.22 -15.58
CA SER A 188 -7.93 17.37 -16.20
C SER A 188 -8.21 16.05 -15.47
N ASP A 189 -7.35 15.64 -14.53
CA ASP A 189 -7.57 14.43 -13.75
C ASP A 189 -8.66 14.61 -12.67
N LYS A 190 -9.26 13.50 -12.24
CA LYS A 190 -10.11 13.48 -11.04
C LYS A 190 -9.56 12.50 -10.02
N LEU A 191 -9.07 13.03 -8.89
CA LEU A 191 -8.53 12.24 -7.80
C LEU A 191 -9.64 11.42 -7.14
N ILE A 192 -9.37 10.17 -6.80
CA ILE A 192 -10.26 9.41 -5.92
C ILE A 192 -9.98 9.85 -4.50
N VAL A 193 -10.90 10.62 -3.94
CA VAL A 193 -10.83 11.07 -2.55
C VAL A 193 -11.83 10.31 -1.69
N PHE A 194 -11.48 10.16 -0.41
CA PHE A 194 -12.40 9.74 0.63
C PHE A 194 -13.05 10.97 1.29
N PRO A 195 -14.40 11.12 1.28
CA PRO A 195 -15.05 12.33 1.78
C PRO A 195 -14.96 12.54 3.29
N PHE A 196 -14.70 11.48 4.06
CA PHE A 196 -14.60 11.60 5.52
C PHE A 196 -13.32 12.32 5.89
N GLU A 197 -13.46 13.37 6.68
CA GLU A 197 -12.37 14.19 7.18
C GLU A 197 -12.03 13.89 8.64
N GLY A 198 -13.00 13.51 9.47
CA GLY A 198 -12.78 13.42 10.91
C GLY A 198 -12.40 14.77 11.53
N VAL A 199 -11.57 14.72 12.57
CA VAL A 199 -10.94 15.90 13.21
C VAL A 199 -9.47 15.65 13.49
N LYS A 200 -8.65 16.68 13.74
CA LYS A 200 -7.25 16.50 14.13
C LYS A 200 -7.13 15.69 15.44
N TYR A 201 -6.08 14.88 15.54
CA TYR A 201 -5.72 14.19 16.77
C TYR A 201 -5.21 15.19 17.82
N GLU A 202 -5.63 14.97 19.06
CA GLU A 202 -5.28 15.77 20.22
C GLU A 202 -5.02 14.79 21.37
N ARG A 203 -3.79 14.84 21.92
CA ARG A 203 -3.36 13.95 23.00
C ARG A 203 -3.63 14.60 24.35
N LYS A 204 -4.41 13.93 25.18
CA LYS A 204 -4.69 14.32 26.57
C LYS A 204 -4.43 13.11 27.48
N GLU A 205 -3.79 13.31 28.62
CA GLU A 205 -3.30 12.21 29.49
C GLU A 205 -4.10 12.05 30.79
N ASP A 206 -5.08 12.92 31.04
CA ASP A 206 -5.91 12.91 32.24
C ASP A 206 -6.71 11.59 32.37
N ILE A 207 -6.89 11.16 33.61
CA ILE A 207 -7.54 9.89 33.95
C ILE A 207 -9.05 10.10 34.04
N VAL A 208 -9.77 9.61 33.03
CA VAL A 208 -11.24 9.54 32.96
C VAL A 208 -11.81 8.64 34.05
N LEU A 209 -11.16 7.51 34.33
CA LEU A 209 -11.61 6.57 35.37
C LEU A 209 -10.44 5.75 35.93
N ASN A 210 -10.35 5.63 37.26
CA ASN A 210 -9.28 4.92 37.94
C ASN A 210 -9.79 3.66 38.69
N VAL A 211 -8.86 2.91 39.29
CA VAL A 211 -9.20 1.72 40.10
C VAL A 211 -9.93 2.10 41.40
N LYS A 212 -9.61 3.26 42.01
CA LYS A 212 -10.24 3.74 43.25
C LYS A 212 -11.76 3.89 43.12
N ASN A 213 -12.24 4.29 41.94
CA ASN A 213 -13.68 4.36 41.65
C ASN A 213 -14.43 3.02 41.86
N PHE A 214 -13.72 1.90 42.01
CA PHE A 214 -14.25 0.55 42.20
C PHE A 214 -13.87 -0.11 43.55
N GLU A 215 -13.22 0.58 44.49
CA GLU A 215 -12.72 -0.02 45.76
C GLU A 215 -13.76 -0.88 46.49
N ASN A 216 -15.01 -0.42 46.59
CA ASN A 216 -16.13 -1.15 47.20
C ASN A 216 -16.74 -2.24 46.29
N THR A 217 -15.92 -3.00 45.55
CA THR A 217 -16.36 -4.00 44.57
C THR A 217 -15.52 -5.29 44.66
N ASP A 218 -16.14 -6.44 44.37
CA ASP A 218 -15.50 -7.76 44.24
C ASP A 218 -14.13 -7.66 43.51
N PRO A 219 -13.00 -8.08 44.12
CA PRO A 219 -11.68 -8.05 43.50
C PRO A 219 -11.59 -8.75 42.13
N LYS A 220 -12.46 -9.73 41.84
CA LYS A 220 -12.54 -10.39 40.52
C LYS A 220 -13.08 -9.45 39.43
N ILE A 221 -13.91 -8.47 39.80
CA ILE A 221 -14.37 -7.40 38.90
C ILE A 221 -13.23 -6.40 38.66
N ILE A 222 -12.50 -6.00 39.72
CA ILE A 222 -11.35 -5.11 39.62
C ILE A 222 -10.26 -5.74 38.73
N LYS A 223 -9.88 -7.00 38.98
CA LYS A 223 -8.90 -7.75 38.17
C LYS A 223 -9.29 -7.86 36.68
N LYS A 224 -10.59 -7.84 36.37
CA LYS A 224 -11.06 -7.80 34.97
C LYS A 224 -11.01 -6.38 34.36
N LEU A 225 -11.20 -5.34 35.17
CA LEU A 225 -11.14 -3.94 34.74
C LEU A 225 -9.72 -3.37 34.66
N MET A 226 -8.73 -3.97 35.34
CA MET A 226 -7.29 -3.66 35.21
C MET A 226 -6.73 -3.75 33.77
N ARG A 227 -7.49 -4.30 32.81
CA ARG A 227 -7.14 -4.27 31.38
C ARG A 227 -7.53 -2.96 30.67
N ILE A 228 -8.22 -2.06 31.37
CA ILE A 228 -8.78 -0.80 30.88
C ILE A 228 -8.46 0.35 31.85
N LEU A 229 -8.29 0.05 33.15
CA LEU A 229 -7.99 1.02 34.20
C LEU A 229 -6.47 1.09 34.51
N PRO A 230 -5.88 2.29 34.68
CA PRO A 230 -6.51 3.61 34.60
C PRO A 230 -6.88 3.97 33.15
N LEU A 231 -8.15 4.33 32.95
CA LEU A 231 -8.69 4.76 31.67
C LEU A 231 -8.38 6.24 31.52
N LYS A 232 -7.60 6.59 30.51
CA LYS A 232 -7.23 7.95 30.15
C LYS A 232 -7.87 8.39 28.84
N TYR A 233 -7.81 9.69 28.55
CA TYR A 233 -8.06 10.20 27.19
C TYR A 233 -7.01 9.72 26.15
N SER A 234 -5.85 9.22 26.59
CA SER A 234 -4.82 8.59 25.73
C SER A 234 -4.98 7.08 25.56
N SER A 235 -5.85 6.41 26.34
CA SER A 235 -6.05 4.96 26.24
C SER A 235 -6.73 4.58 24.92
N LYS A 236 -6.16 3.65 24.14
CA LYS A 236 -6.73 3.15 22.86
C LYS A 236 -8.19 2.67 22.96
N GLU A 237 -8.65 2.22 24.13
CA GLU A 237 -10.04 1.83 24.36
C GLU A 237 -11.02 3.01 24.41
N ILE A 238 -10.58 4.26 24.63
CA ILE A 238 -11.46 5.40 24.92
C ILE A 238 -12.34 5.80 23.73
N GLY A 239 -11.84 5.70 22.50
CA GLY A 239 -12.61 5.98 21.27
C GLY A 239 -13.79 5.02 21.12
N ILE A 240 -13.51 3.72 21.29
CA ILE A 240 -14.53 2.65 21.34
C ILE A 240 -15.50 2.88 22.49
N ILE A 241 -15.02 3.20 23.70
CA ILE A 241 -15.86 3.42 24.87
C ILE A 241 -16.80 4.62 24.67
N ALA A 242 -16.33 5.75 24.17
CA ALA A 242 -17.16 6.92 23.87
C ALA A 242 -18.21 6.62 22.79
N ARG A 243 -17.80 5.96 21.70
CA ARG A 243 -18.67 5.54 20.58
C ARG A 243 -19.78 4.58 21.03
N LEU A 244 -19.41 3.55 21.79
CA LEU A 244 -20.36 2.63 22.43
C LEU A 244 -21.26 3.37 23.44
N PHE A 245 -20.72 4.27 24.26
CA PHE A 245 -21.49 4.99 25.27
C PHE A 245 -22.56 5.86 24.62
N GLY A 246 -22.23 6.65 23.59
CA GLY A 246 -23.20 7.46 22.85
C GLY A 246 -24.33 6.62 22.24
N TYR A 247 -24.00 5.51 21.57
CA TYR A 247 -25.00 4.61 20.98
C TYR A 247 -25.85 3.89 22.04
N ILE A 248 -25.25 3.40 23.13
CA ILE A 248 -25.95 2.75 24.25
C ILE A 248 -26.84 3.75 24.99
N LEU A 249 -26.43 5.01 25.14
CA LEU A 249 -27.21 6.06 25.79
C LEU A 249 -28.54 6.29 25.07
N ARG A 250 -28.54 6.17 23.74
CA ARG A 250 -29.74 6.19 22.89
C ARG A 250 -30.44 4.84 22.81
N ASN A 251 -29.85 3.88 22.10
CA ASN A 251 -30.50 2.63 21.66
C ASN A 251 -30.11 1.40 22.50
N GLY A 252 -29.89 1.59 23.80
CA GLY A 252 -29.55 0.52 24.74
C GLY A 252 -30.07 0.76 26.16
N CYS A 253 -30.00 -0.25 27.01
CA CYS A 253 -30.38 -0.15 28.43
C CYS A 253 -29.57 -1.10 29.33
N ILE A 254 -29.31 -0.65 30.56
CA ILE A 254 -28.78 -1.50 31.63
C ILE A 254 -29.94 -1.90 32.55
N SER A 255 -30.10 -3.20 32.82
CA SER A 255 -31.06 -3.72 33.80
C SER A 255 -30.36 -4.56 34.86
N LYS A 256 -30.60 -4.26 36.15
CA LYS A 256 -30.29 -5.17 37.27
C LYS A 256 -31.44 -6.17 37.44
N VAL A 257 -31.13 -7.46 37.56
CA VAL A 257 -32.08 -8.55 37.81
C VAL A 257 -31.48 -9.47 38.88
N ARG A 258 -32.03 -9.43 40.11
CA ARG A 258 -31.31 -9.86 41.32
C ARG A 258 -29.90 -9.23 41.32
N GLU A 259 -28.84 -9.97 41.64
CA GLU A 259 -27.46 -9.44 41.57
C GLU A 259 -26.81 -9.41 40.17
N ARG A 260 -27.54 -9.76 39.11
CA ARG A 260 -27.00 -9.80 37.73
C ARG A 260 -27.35 -8.53 36.96
N PHE A 261 -26.32 -7.80 36.52
CA PHE A 261 -26.47 -6.71 35.56
C PHE A 261 -26.44 -7.25 34.13
N ILE A 262 -27.35 -6.76 33.29
CA ILE A 262 -27.45 -7.09 31.87
C ILE A 262 -27.54 -5.78 31.09
N VAL A 263 -26.55 -5.51 30.25
CA VAL A 263 -26.63 -4.45 29.22
C VAL A 263 -27.29 -5.06 27.98
N ARG A 264 -28.29 -4.38 27.40
CA ARG A 264 -28.86 -4.72 26.08
C ARG A 264 -28.64 -3.57 25.12
N ILE A 265 -28.31 -3.90 23.88
CA ILE A 265 -28.08 -2.94 22.80
C ILE A 265 -28.93 -3.39 21.61
N PHE A 266 -29.80 -2.50 21.12
CA PHE A 266 -30.69 -2.75 19.99
C PHE A 266 -30.06 -2.20 18.70
N GLY A 267 -30.48 -2.69 17.53
CA GLY A 267 -29.96 -2.22 16.25
C GLY A 267 -30.92 -2.48 15.09
N LYS A 268 -30.75 -1.71 14.00
CA LYS A 268 -31.65 -1.73 12.84
C LYS A 268 -31.44 -2.99 11.98
N ASN A 269 -30.18 -3.31 11.66
CA ASN A 269 -29.80 -4.48 10.86
C ASN A 269 -28.80 -5.40 11.61
N LYS A 270 -28.42 -6.52 10.98
CA LYS A 270 -27.48 -7.52 11.54
C LYS A 270 -26.02 -7.06 11.50
N LYS A 271 -25.63 -6.29 10.47
CA LYS A 271 -24.26 -5.84 10.20
C LYS A 271 -23.80 -4.82 11.27
N ASP A 272 -24.63 -3.83 11.56
CA ASP A 272 -24.40 -2.83 12.61
C ASP A 272 -24.20 -3.48 13.99
N LEU A 273 -25.04 -4.48 14.33
CA LEU A 273 -24.94 -5.21 15.60
C LEU A 273 -23.70 -6.11 15.67
N GLU A 274 -23.19 -6.61 14.55
CA GLU A 274 -21.95 -7.38 14.51
C GLU A 274 -20.71 -6.47 14.60
N GLU A 275 -20.79 -5.23 14.12
CA GLU A 275 -19.77 -4.19 14.37
C GLU A 275 -19.70 -3.84 15.87
N ILE A 276 -20.85 -3.55 16.50
CA ILE A 276 -20.94 -3.33 17.96
C ILE A 276 -20.42 -4.54 18.74
N ARG A 277 -20.72 -5.77 18.30
CA ARG A 277 -20.18 -7.00 18.91
C ARG A 277 -18.65 -7.01 18.89
N LYS A 278 -18.04 -6.79 17.73
CA LYS A 278 -16.58 -6.76 17.56
C LYS A 278 -15.91 -5.69 18.42
N GLU A 279 -16.52 -4.51 18.54
CA GLU A 279 -15.95 -3.44 19.37
C GLU A 279 -16.00 -3.77 20.88
N ILE A 280 -17.08 -4.38 21.35
CA ILE A 280 -17.18 -4.89 22.74
C ILE A 280 -16.16 -6.02 22.99
N GLU A 281 -15.87 -6.82 21.96
CA GLU A 281 -14.83 -7.86 21.98
C GLU A 281 -13.41 -7.25 21.96
N LYS A 282 -13.15 -6.18 21.20
CA LYS A 282 -11.89 -5.38 21.22
C LYS A 282 -11.59 -4.88 22.65
N ILE A 283 -12.58 -4.34 23.37
CA ILE A 283 -12.43 -3.89 24.78
C ILE A 283 -12.60 -5.00 25.83
N GLY A 284 -12.40 -6.28 25.47
CA GLY A 284 -12.24 -7.39 26.43
C GLY A 284 -13.52 -7.93 27.08
N PHE A 285 -14.70 -7.66 26.52
CA PHE A 285 -15.98 -8.21 26.98
C PHE A 285 -16.62 -9.14 25.94
N LYS A 286 -17.42 -10.11 26.37
CA LYS A 286 -18.08 -11.09 25.48
C LYS A 286 -19.57 -10.77 25.32
N PRO A 287 -20.01 -10.21 24.19
CA PRO A 287 -21.42 -10.02 23.88
C PRO A 287 -22.06 -11.33 23.41
N SER A 288 -23.38 -11.44 23.55
CA SER A 288 -24.13 -12.59 23.02
C SER A 288 -24.16 -12.63 21.49
N ARG A 289 -24.63 -13.76 20.95
CA ARG A 289 -25.22 -13.80 19.60
C ARG A 289 -26.36 -12.78 19.48
N ILE A 290 -26.64 -12.33 18.26
CA ILE A 290 -27.79 -11.48 17.96
C ILE A 290 -29.09 -12.25 18.21
N TYR A 291 -29.99 -11.64 18.98
CA TYR A 291 -31.34 -12.13 19.24
C TYR A 291 -32.38 -11.34 18.45
N TYR A 292 -33.47 -12.00 18.11
CA TYR A 292 -34.63 -11.42 17.45
C TYR A 292 -35.81 -11.48 18.42
N LYS A 293 -36.55 -10.38 18.59
CA LYS A 293 -37.83 -10.35 19.29
C LYS A 293 -38.89 -9.78 18.35
N SER A 294 -39.78 -10.66 17.88
CA SER A 294 -40.99 -10.25 17.18
C SER A 294 -41.93 -9.50 18.13
N THR A 295 -42.56 -8.45 17.60
CA THR A 295 -43.71 -7.74 18.17
C THR A 295 -44.72 -7.55 17.04
N SER A 296 -46.00 -7.36 17.36
CA SER A 296 -47.10 -7.32 16.38
C SER A 296 -47.00 -6.27 15.27
N LYS A 297 -46.02 -5.35 15.32
CA LYS A 297 -45.72 -4.39 14.23
C LYS A 297 -44.24 -4.29 13.82
N THR A 298 -43.28 -4.91 14.54
CA THR A 298 -41.84 -4.87 14.21
C THR A 298 -41.06 -6.07 14.74
N GLN A 299 -40.02 -6.52 14.02
CA GLN A 299 -39.01 -7.45 14.54
C GLN A 299 -37.79 -6.68 15.06
N LYS A 300 -37.60 -6.65 16.39
CA LYS A 300 -36.47 -5.94 17.02
C LYS A 300 -35.25 -6.86 17.16
N LYS A 301 -34.08 -6.39 16.73
CA LYS A 301 -32.79 -7.11 16.78
C LYS A 301 -31.96 -6.52 17.92
N PHE A 302 -31.32 -7.37 18.73
CA PHE A 302 -30.52 -6.91 19.87
C PHE A 302 -29.43 -7.90 20.29
N ILE A 303 -28.43 -7.40 21.01
CA ILE A 303 -27.44 -8.20 21.74
C ILE A 303 -27.58 -7.96 23.26
N LYS A 304 -27.07 -8.89 24.07
CA LYS A 304 -26.98 -8.75 25.53
C LYS A 304 -25.56 -9.02 26.01
N ILE A 305 -25.10 -8.23 26.99
CA ILE A 305 -23.82 -8.40 27.66
C ILE A 305 -24.12 -8.65 29.14
N VAL A 306 -23.81 -9.87 29.60
CA VAL A 306 -24.06 -10.32 30.98
C VAL A 306 -22.73 -10.29 31.74
N SER A 307 -22.24 -9.09 32.07
CA SER A 307 -20.97 -8.91 32.77
C SER A 307 -21.09 -7.73 33.75
N LYS A 308 -20.98 -8.03 35.06
CA LYS A 308 -21.11 -7.02 36.13
C LYS A 308 -20.03 -5.94 36.01
N SER A 309 -18.80 -6.29 35.57
CA SER A 309 -17.73 -5.33 35.27
C SER A 309 -18.05 -4.40 34.10
N PHE A 310 -18.59 -4.89 32.97
CA PHE A 310 -18.97 -4.02 31.84
C PHE A 310 -20.08 -3.04 32.22
N ALA A 311 -21.08 -3.53 32.95
CA ALA A 311 -22.16 -2.67 33.44
C ALA A 311 -21.63 -1.62 34.42
N LEU A 312 -20.78 -2.00 35.38
CA LEU A 312 -20.21 -1.06 36.35
C LEU A 312 -19.25 -0.04 35.71
N LEU A 313 -18.49 -0.42 34.67
CA LEU A 313 -17.69 0.51 33.87
C LEU A 313 -18.59 1.59 33.25
N LEU A 314 -19.65 1.20 32.53
CA LEU A 314 -20.59 2.16 31.95
C LEU A 314 -21.30 3.02 33.02
N ILE A 315 -21.71 2.43 34.15
CA ILE A 315 -22.38 3.15 35.24
C ILE A 315 -21.45 4.20 35.86
N LYS A 316 -20.18 3.85 36.10
CA LYS A 316 -19.17 4.79 36.65
C LYS A 316 -18.79 5.89 35.67
N LEU A 317 -18.94 5.65 34.37
CA LEU A 317 -18.87 6.65 33.30
C LEU A 317 -20.19 7.45 33.11
N GLY A 318 -21.21 7.25 33.95
CA GLY A 318 -22.46 8.01 33.96
C GLY A 318 -23.66 7.38 33.24
N MET A 319 -23.60 6.11 32.82
CA MET A 319 -24.72 5.46 32.10
C MET A 319 -25.89 5.13 33.05
N PRO A 320 -27.12 5.65 32.81
CA PRO A 320 -28.28 5.41 33.67
C PRO A 320 -28.78 3.96 33.63
N VAL A 321 -29.25 3.47 34.78
CA VAL A 321 -29.71 2.08 34.98
C VAL A 321 -31.23 2.02 35.08
N GLY A 322 -31.89 1.29 34.18
CA GLY A 322 -33.33 1.10 34.18
C GLY A 322 -34.08 1.91 33.12
N ARG A 323 -35.18 2.56 33.51
CA ARG A 323 -36.10 3.28 32.60
C ARG A 323 -35.65 4.73 32.38
N LYS A 324 -34.79 4.94 31.39
CA LYS A 324 -34.28 6.26 30.93
C LYS A 324 -35.32 7.37 30.72
N ILE A 325 -36.59 7.02 30.45
CA ILE A 325 -37.70 7.97 30.29
C ILE A 325 -38.08 8.69 31.59
N SER A 326 -37.83 8.07 32.75
CA SER A 326 -38.24 8.54 34.08
C SER A 326 -37.03 8.72 35.00
N GLN A 327 -35.91 9.22 34.45
CA GLN A 327 -34.62 9.38 35.12
C GLN A 327 -33.91 10.64 34.62
N HIS A 328 -33.19 11.32 35.49
CA HIS A 328 -32.28 12.39 35.09
C HIS A 328 -31.03 11.80 34.43
N PHE A 329 -30.61 12.36 33.30
CA PHE A 329 -29.26 12.21 32.75
C PHE A 329 -28.93 13.39 31.82
N GLU A 330 -27.64 13.62 31.62
CA GLU A 330 -27.03 14.66 30.78
C GLU A 330 -25.94 14.04 29.90
N VAL A 331 -25.15 14.85 29.20
CA VAL A 331 -23.85 14.40 28.69
C VAL A 331 -22.86 14.34 29.87
N PRO A 332 -22.12 13.23 30.08
CA PRO A 332 -21.14 13.13 31.18
C PRO A 332 -20.02 14.18 31.05
N GLU A 333 -19.50 14.64 32.18
CA GLU A 333 -18.45 15.67 32.18
C GLU A 333 -17.15 15.20 31.51
N TRP A 334 -16.79 13.92 31.67
CA TRP A 334 -15.66 13.33 30.93
C TRP A 334 -15.84 13.29 29.40
N ILE A 335 -17.04 13.55 28.87
CA ILE A 335 -17.25 13.78 27.43
C ILE A 335 -17.17 15.27 27.10
N LYS A 336 -17.70 16.16 27.96
CA LYS A 336 -17.64 17.62 27.79
C LYS A 336 -16.20 18.16 27.86
N GLU A 337 -15.34 17.55 28.68
CA GLU A 337 -13.91 17.85 28.82
C GLU A 337 -13.00 17.07 27.84
N ALA A 338 -13.57 16.23 26.97
CA ALA A 338 -12.78 15.35 26.12
C ALA A 338 -12.18 16.06 24.89
N PRO A 339 -11.02 15.61 24.40
CA PRO A 339 -10.49 15.97 23.08
C PRO A 339 -11.52 15.81 21.96
N ALA A 340 -11.40 16.63 20.92
CA ALA A 340 -12.39 16.72 19.84
C ALA A 340 -12.70 15.35 19.18
N TRP A 341 -11.71 14.47 19.05
CA TRP A 341 -11.89 13.14 18.47
C TRP A 341 -12.71 12.17 19.36
N ILE A 342 -12.69 12.34 20.68
CA ILE A 342 -13.48 11.53 21.61
C ILE A 342 -14.93 12.05 21.65
N LYS A 343 -15.10 13.38 21.67
CA LYS A 343 -16.40 14.04 21.45
C LYS A 343 -17.06 13.59 20.13
N ARG A 344 -16.29 13.57 19.03
CA ARG A 344 -16.71 13.08 17.72
C ARG A 344 -17.27 11.67 17.78
N ASN A 345 -16.59 10.77 18.51
CA ASN A 345 -17.00 9.37 18.62
C ASN A 345 -18.30 9.19 19.41
N PHE A 346 -18.45 9.88 20.54
CA PHE A 346 -19.69 9.91 21.30
C PHE A 346 -20.88 10.43 20.46
N LEU A 347 -20.69 11.55 19.75
CA LEU A 347 -21.70 12.11 18.85
C LEU A 347 -22.04 11.14 17.72
N ALA A 348 -21.06 10.60 17.00
CA ALA A 348 -21.30 9.69 15.87
C ALA A 348 -22.05 8.40 16.29
N GLY A 349 -21.86 7.93 17.54
CA GLY A 349 -22.66 6.88 18.15
C GLY A 349 -24.12 7.29 18.40
N ILE A 350 -24.38 8.51 18.88
CA ILE A 350 -25.74 9.08 19.02
C ILE A 350 -26.43 9.21 17.65
N LEU A 351 -25.72 9.72 16.65
CA LEU A 351 -26.23 9.91 15.29
C LEU A 351 -26.57 8.57 14.62
N GLY A 352 -25.68 7.58 14.77
CA GLY A 352 -25.88 6.21 14.30
C GLY A 352 -27.15 5.56 14.83
N ALA A 353 -27.40 5.72 16.13
CA ALA A 353 -28.54 5.18 16.84
C ALA A 353 -29.89 5.76 16.33
N GLU A 354 -30.10 7.07 16.47
CA GLU A 354 -31.45 7.65 16.45
C GLU A 354 -31.62 8.97 15.65
N MET A 355 -30.61 9.50 14.94
CA MET A 355 -30.85 10.70 14.11
C MET A 355 -31.76 10.39 12.92
N SER A 356 -32.73 11.28 12.64
CA SER A 356 -33.52 11.25 11.42
C SER A 356 -32.67 11.70 10.21
N PHE A 357 -32.34 10.77 9.32
CA PHE A 357 -31.58 11.05 8.10
C PHE A 357 -32.51 11.62 7.02
N ASN A 358 -32.40 12.91 6.72
CA ASN A 358 -33.04 13.58 5.60
C ASN A 358 -32.10 14.66 5.02
N PHE A 359 -32.51 15.27 3.90
CA PHE A 359 -31.77 16.39 3.29
C PHE A 359 -32.22 17.77 3.80
N ILE A 360 -33.50 17.91 4.17
CA ILE A 360 -34.10 19.22 4.51
C ILE A 360 -33.62 19.76 5.86
N GLN A 361 -33.62 18.93 6.90
CA GLN A 361 -33.36 19.32 8.29
C GLN A 361 -33.18 18.06 9.18
N PRO A 362 -31.93 17.58 9.38
CA PRO A 362 -31.66 16.45 10.26
C PRO A 362 -32.05 16.76 11.70
N SER A 363 -32.45 15.75 12.48
CA SER A 363 -32.93 15.99 13.85
C SER A 363 -32.66 14.85 14.82
N ILE A 364 -32.38 15.21 16.07
CA ILE A 364 -32.20 14.29 17.19
C ILE A 364 -33.40 14.47 18.12
N THR A 365 -34.17 13.41 18.34
CA THR A 365 -35.31 13.45 19.28
C THR A 365 -34.95 12.81 20.62
N ILE A 366 -35.64 13.15 21.71
CA ILE A 366 -35.57 12.44 23.00
C ILE A 366 -36.97 12.36 23.62
N ARG A 367 -37.32 11.19 24.14
CA ARG A 367 -38.60 10.95 24.83
C ARG A 367 -38.40 10.80 26.33
N LYS A 368 -39.25 11.46 27.11
CA LYS A 368 -39.23 11.47 28.59
C LYS A 368 -40.66 11.53 29.14
N ASN A 369 -40.83 11.17 30.41
CA ASN A 369 -41.99 11.60 31.19
C ASN A 369 -42.01 13.14 31.26
N LYS A 370 -43.21 13.75 31.34
CA LYS A 370 -43.36 15.22 31.39
C LYS A 370 -42.57 15.88 32.55
N GLU A 371 -42.47 15.21 33.70
CA GLU A 371 -41.66 15.60 34.85
C GLU A 371 -40.16 15.77 34.52
N MET A 372 -39.63 14.99 33.57
CA MET A 372 -38.21 14.95 33.23
C MET A 372 -37.84 15.89 32.07
N LYS A 373 -38.65 16.95 31.86
CA LYS A 373 -38.45 17.95 30.78
C LYS A 373 -37.14 18.71 30.89
N SER A 374 -36.70 19.06 32.10
CA SER A 374 -35.39 19.68 32.36
C SER A 374 -34.25 18.79 31.86
N SER A 375 -34.22 17.51 32.25
CA SER A 375 -33.24 16.52 31.75
C SER A 375 -33.28 16.36 30.23
N ALA A 376 -34.46 16.35 29.60
CA ALA A 376 -34.57 16.29 28.15
C ALA A 376 -33.92 17.51 27.48
N TYR A 377 -34.23 18.71 27.98
CA TYR A 377 -33.75 19.97 27.43
C TYR A 377 -32.24 20.11 27.65
N LYS A 378 -31.76 19.90 28.87
CA LYS A 378 -30.33 19.99 29.23
C LYS A 378 -29.47 19.00 28.44
N PHE A 379 -29.92 17.74 28.28
CA PHE A 379 -29.23 16.78 27.40
C PHE A 379 -29.17 17.26 25.95
N LEU A 380 -30.26 17.80 25.39
CA LEU A 380 -30.23 18.32 24.02
C LEU A 380 -29.42 19.62 23.88
N ALA A 381 -29.36 20.46 24.91
CA ALA A 381 -28.54 21.66 24.95
C ALA A 381 -27.05 21.31 25.01
N ASP A 382 -26.65 20.33 25.81
CA ASP A 382 -25.28 19.79 25.81
C ASP A 382 -24.90 19.28 24.41
N ILE A 383 -25.79 18.51 23.76
CA ILE A 383 -25.56 18.00 22.40
C ILE A 383 -25.51 19.14 21.36
N SER A 384 -26.35 20.18 21.50
CA SER A 384 -26.34 21.39 20.68
C SER A 384 -25.01 22.12 20.77
N GLN A 385 -24.50 22.31 21.99
CA GLN A 385 -23.20 22.95 22.24
C GLN A 385 -22.05 22.10 21.69
N MET A 386 -22.07 20.79 21.92
CA MET A 386 -21.07 19.88 21.36
C MET A 386 -21.08 19.85 19.83
N LEU A 387 -22.25 19.92 19.18
CA LEU A 387 -22.35 20.01 17.72
C LEU A 387 -21.73 21.32 17.19
N LEU A 388 -21.95 22.44 17.89
CA LEU A 388 -21.39 23.74 17.54
C LEU A 388 -19.85 23.73 17.57
N GLU A 389 -19.21 22.97 18.46
CA GLU A 389 -17.74 22.80 18.50
C GLU A 389 -17.16 22.24 17.18
N PHE A 390 -17.91 21.43 16.44
CA PHE A 390 -17.49 20.92 15.12
C PHE A 390 -17.83 21.86 13.97
N GLY A 391 -18.51 22.98 14.24
CA GLY A 391 -19.12 23.86 13.24
C GLY A 391 -20.48 23.35 12.74
N VAL A 392 -21.25 22.65 13.58
CA VAL A 392 -22.61 22.19 13.26
C VAL A 392 -23.64 23.02 14.02
N GLU A 393 -24.22 24.00 13.33
CA GLU A 393 -25.32 24.83 13.83
C GLU A 393 -26.60 24.02 14.08
N THR A 394 -27.43 24.47 15.02
CA THR A 394 -28.78 23.92 15.30
C THR A 394 -29.81 25.03 15.41
N THR A 395 -31.01 24.84 14.86
CA THR A 395 -32.04 25.91 14.80
C THR A 395 -32.84 26.05 16.10
N GLY A 396 -32.80 25.05 16.99
CA GLY A 396 -33.48 25.09 18.29
C GLY A 396 -33.92 23.72 18.79
N ILE A 397 -34.47 23.71 20.01
CA ILE A 397 -35.10 22.55 20.66
C ILE A 397 -36.61 22.79 20.71
N TYR A 398 -37.36 21.95 20.01
CA TYR A 398 -38.82 22.07 19.85
C TYR A 398 -39.54 20.96 20.61
N GLU A 399 -40.68 21.26 21.24
CA GLU A 399 -41.52 20.27 21.92
C GLU A 399 -42.57 19.68 20.97
N MET A 400 -42.55 18.36 20.85
CA MET A 400 -43.52 17.55 20.12
C MET A 400 -44.40 16.82 21.14
N VAL A 401 -45.65 17.23 21.28
CA VAL A 401 -46.61 16.57 22.17
C VAL A 401 -47.00 15.22 21.57
N GLU A 402 -46.70 14.13 22.28
CA GLU A 402 -46.94 12.75 21.78
C GLU A 402 -48.05 12.03 22.56
N ARG A 403 -48.11 12.18 23.89
CA ARG A 403 -49.20 11.71 24.80
C ARG A 403 -49.23 12.56 26.07
N GLU A 404 -50.35 12.59 26.80
CA GLU A 404 -50.54 13.38 28.04
C GLU A 404 -49.34 13.37 29.01
N ARG A 405 -48.76 12.19 29.25
CA ARG A 405 -47.68 11.96 30.24
C ARG A 405 -46.28 11.84 29.62
N ILE A 406 -46.16 11.86 28.29
CA ILE A 406 -44.89 11.66 27.56
C ILE A 406 -44.64 12.82 26.60
N ILE A 407 -43.53 13.50 26.83
CA ILE A 407 -43.00 14.55 25.96
C ILE A 407 -41.93 13.98 25.02
N CYS A 408 -41.87 14.53 23.81
CA CYS A 408 -40.79 14.29 22.87
C CYS A 408 -40.15 15.64 22.53
N LEU A 409 -38.89 15.87 22.87
CA LEU A 409 -38.17 17.06 22.42
C LEU A 409 -37.36 16.74 21.17
N ARG A 410 -37.29 17.67 20.21
CA ARG A 410 -36.51 17.58 18.97
C ARG A 410 -35.48 18.70 18.93
N LEU A 411 -34.20 18.35 18.92
CA LEU A 411 -33.14 19.25 18.47
C LEU A 411 -33.07 19.16 16.93
N SER A 412 -33.33 20.27 16.24
CA SER A 412 -33.18 20.35 14.78
C SER A 412 -31.83 20.94 14.41
N ILE A 413 -31.13 20.30 13.49
CA ILE A 413 -29.84 20.75 12.96
C ILE A 413 -30.11 21.76 11.82
N SER A 414 -29.24 22.76 11.68
CA SER A 414 -29.31 23.74 10.59
C SER A 414 -29.20 23.06 9.23
N ASN A 415 -29.89 23.60 8.23
CA ASN A 415 -29.79 23.16 6.84
C ASN A 415 -28.83 24.03 6.00
N ASN A 416 -28.06 24.89 6.67
CA ASN A 416 -26.86 25.49 6.12
C ASN A 416 -25.90 24.39 5.59
N PRO A 417 -25.41 24.47 4.34
CA PRO A 417 -24.54 23.46 3.75
C PRO A 417 -23.23 23.21 4.50
N GLU A 418 -22.58 24.26 5.00
CA GLU A 418 -21.31 24.19 5.74
C GLU A 418 -21.46 23.44 7.08
N SER A 419 -22.60 23.64 7.76
CA SER A 419 -23.04 22.88 8.94
C SER A 419 -23.30 21.42 8.59
N LEU A 420 -24.04 21.13 7.51
CA LEU A 420 -24.30 19.76 7.05
C LEU A 420 -23.02 19.04 6.59
N ILE A 421 -22.09 19.72 5.93
CA ILE A 421 -20.78 19.18 5.58
C ILE A 421 -20.01 18.86 6.86
N SER A 422 -19.95 19.78 7.83
CA SER A 422 -19.29 19.55 9.12
C SER A 422 -19.87 18.34 9.86
N LEU A 423 -21.20 18.22 9.90
CA LEU A 423 -21.92 17.08 10.48
C LEU A 423 -21.52 15.76 9.80
N TYR A 424 -21.43 15.74 8.48
CA TYR A 424 -21.30 14.49 7.72
C TYR A 424 -19.85 14.08 7.42
N SER A 425 -18.90 15.02 7.29
CA SER A 425 -17.48 14.72 7.06
C SER A 425 -16.62 14.76 8.32
N LYS A 426 -16.94 15.56 9.35
CA LYS A 426 -16.16 15.57 10.61
C LYS A 426 -16.71 14.56 11.62
N ILE A 427 -18.03 14.55 11.82
CA ILE A 427 -18.67 13.63 12.79
C ILE A 427 -19.04 12.30 12.13
N GLY A 428 -19.94 12.35 11.14
CA GLY A 428 -20.43 11.17 10.43
C GLY A 428 -21.28 10.24 11.32
N PHE A 429 -21.35 8.96 10.93
CA PHE A 429 -22.15 7.94 11.62
C PHE A 429 -21.30 6.74 12.02
N GLU A 430 -21.65 6.09 13.12
CA GLU A 430 -21.07 4.82 13.59
C GLU A 430 -22.18 3.79 13.84
N TYR A 431 -21.89 2.50 13.64
CA TYR A 431 -22.86 1.40 13.77
C TYR A 431 -24.16 1.61 12.95
N ASN A 432 -24.03 2.20 11.77
CA ASN A 432 -25.12 2.42 10.81
C ASN A 432 -24.48 2.58 9.43
N LYS A 433 -24.06 1.47 8.82
CA LYS A 433 -23.17 1.51 7.63
C LYS A 433 -23.82 2.17 6.40
N GLU A 434 -25.16 2.13 6.33
CA GLU A 434 -25.94 2.79 5.28
C GLU A 434 -25.87 4.33 5.39
N ASN A 435 -26.21 4.87 6.57
CA ASN A 435 -26.10 6.32 6.80
C ASN A 435 -24.64 6.79 6.73
N GLN A 436 -23.68 5.96 7.15
CA GLN A 436 -22.26 6.26 7.04
C GLN A 436 -21.85 6.47 5.57
N ILE A 437 -22.18 5.55 4.65
CA ILE A 437 -21.89 5.73 3.21
C ILE A 437 -22.66 6.91 2.62
N LYS A 438 -23.96 7.06 2.94
CA LYS A 438 -24.77 8.17 2.45
C LYS A 438 -24.24 9.53 2.91
N SER A 439 -23.76 9.66 4.15
CA SER A 439 -23.25 10.93 4.66
C SER A 439 -21.99 11.39 3.93
N LEU A 440 -21.09 10.46 3.57
CA LEU A 440 -19.88 10.79 2.78
C LEU A 440 -20.26 11.38 1.41
N LEU A 441 -21.24 10.76 0.75
CA LEU A 441 -21.74 11.21 -0.55
C LEU A 441 -22.42 12.59 -0.45
N ILE A 442 -23.25 12.83 0.57
CA ILE A 442 -23.88 14.14 0.80
C ILE A 442 -22.83 15.22 1.12
N ALA A 443 -21.85 14.91 1.98
CA ALA A 443 -20.80 15.84 2.36
C ALA A 443 -19.98 16.31 1.14
N GLN A 444 -19.65 15.40 0.22
CA GLN A 444 -18.96 15.77 -1.00
C GLN A 444 -19.88 16.56 -1.94
N TYR A 445 -21.11 16.08 -2.19
CA TYR A 445 -22.06 16.74 -3.08
C TYR A 445 -22.32 18.20 -2.68
N LEU A 446 -22.45 18.48 -1.38
CA LEU A 446 -22.61 19.85 -0.87
C LEU A 446 -21.34 20.71 -1.04
N ARG A 447 -20.13 20.14 -0.94
CA ARG A 447 -18.87 20.85 -1.21
C ARG A 447 -18.77 21.28 -2.68
N GLU A 448 -19.06 20.37 -3.60
CA GLU A 448 -19.02 20.66 -5.05
C GLU A 448 -20.03 21.76 -5.42
N ARG A 449 -21.22 21.75 -4.82
CA ARG A 449 -22.23 22.82 -4.98
C ARG A 449 -21.77 24.16 -4.39
N LEU A 450 -21.11 24.18 -3.23
CA LEU A 450 -20.52 25.40 -2.66
C LEU A 450 -19.42 25.97 -3.56
N VAL A 451 -18.52 25.13 -4.09
CA VAL A 451 -17.45 25.54 -5.01
C VAL A 451 -18.04 26.18 -6.28
N GLN A 452 -19.10 25.60 -6.85
CA GLN A 452 -19.84 26.13 -8.01
C GLN A 452 -20.58 27.47 -7.75
N LEU A 453 -20.66 27.90 -6.49
CA LEU A 453 -21.33 29.13 -6.04
C LEU A 453 -20.39 30.18 -5.44
N LYS A 454 -19.11 29.85 -5.20
CA LYS A 454 -18.09 30.86 -4.85
C LYS A 454 -18.08 31.98 -5.91
N GLY A 455 -18.15 33.23 -5.46
CA GLY A 455 -18.22 34.41 -6.33
C GLY A 455 -19.62 34.82 -6.80
N LYS A 456 -20.69 34.11 -6.42
CA LYS A 456 -22.09 34.48 -6.73
C LYS A 456 -22.82 34.93 -5.47
N SER A 457 -23.33 36.14 -5.45
CA SER A 457 -23.94 36.76 -4.27
C SER A 457 -25.29 36.13 -3.88
N GLY A 458 -25.42 35.71 -2.61
CA GLY A 458 -26.71 35.57 -1.91
C GLY A 458 -27.56 34.31 -2.15
N VAL A 459 -27.09 33.31 -2.90
CA VAL A 459 -27.93 32.13 -3.24
C VAL A 459 -28.05 31.14 -2.06
N LYS A 460 -29.26 31.00 -1.48
CA LYS A 460 -29.57 29.99 -0.46
C LYS A 460 -29.72 28.58 -1.05
N ILE A 461 -28.67 27.78 -0.93
CA ILE A 461 -28.53 26.42 -1.49
C ILE A 461 -29.65 25.43 -1.11
N ALA A 462 -30.26 25.59 0.07
CA ALA A 462 -31.24 24.65 0.62
C ALA A 462 -32.46 24.36 -0.30
N ILE A 463 -32.78 25.25 -1.25
CA ILE A 463 -33.93 25.11 -2.16
C ILE A 463 -33.65 24.08 -3.29
N ALA A 464 -32.39 23.87 -3.68
CA ALA A 464 -32.04 23.05 -4.84
C ALA A 464 -32.03 21.53 -4.58
N LEU A 465 -32.18 21.08 -3.33
CA LEU A 465 -31.78 19.73 -2.91
C LEU A 465 -32.83 18.61 -3.10
N GLU A 466 -34.13 18.92 -3.20
CA GLU A 466 -35.19 17.89 -3.25
C GLU A 466 -35.90 17.72 -4.60
N GLY A 467 -35.59 18.53 -5.61
CA GLY A 467 -36.29 18.46 -6.90
C GLY A 467 -37.78 18.85 -6.86
N LYS A 468 -38.30 19.33 -5.72
CA LYS A 468 -39.55 20.10 -5.60
C LYS A 468 -39.39 21.54 -6.10
N CYS A 469 -38.75 21.70 -7.26
CA CYS A 469 -39.04 22.82 -8.13
C CYS A 469 -40.17 22.35 -9.05
N ASN A 470 -41.42 22.51 -8.60
CA ASN A 470 -42.46 22.87 -9.57
C ASN A 470 -41.99 24.19 -10.19
N SER A 471 -42.15 24.33 -11.50
CA SER A 471 -41.49 25.35 -12.32
C SER A 471 -41.99 26.77 -12.05
N GLU A 472 -41.64 27.36 -10.90
CA GLU A 472 -41.90 28.76 -10.60
C GLU A 472 -41.04 29.31 -9.43
N ILE A 473 -40.62 30.57 -9.59
CA ILE A 473 -39.99 31.43 -8.56
C ILE A 473 -38.64 30.96 -7.96
N VAL A 474 -37.57 31.11 -8.75
CA VAL A 474 -36.44 31.97 -8.31
C VAL A 474 -36.44 33.24 -9.16
N ASN A 475 -37.62 33.86 -9.27
CA ASN A 475 -37.85 35.04 -10.11
C ASN A 475 -37.86 36.30 -9.23
N ARG A 476 -36.68 36.66 -8.71
CA ARG A 476 -36.42 37.96 -8.05
C ARG A 476 -35.42 38.77 -8.87
N LYS A 477 -35.95 39.30 -9.98
CA LYS A 477 -35.58 40.42 -10.86
C LYS A 477 -34.12 40.84 -11.13
N ASP A 478 -33.14 40.63 -10.26
CA ASP A 478 -31.89 41.42 -10.29
C ASP A 478 -30.60 40.67 -10.67
N ILE A 479 -30.61 39.34 -10.83
CA ILE A 479 -29.37 38.54 -11.08
C ILE A 479 -29.43 37.61 -12.31
N GLY A 480 -30.61 37.30 -12.87
CA GLY A 480 -30.75 36.73 -14.22
C GLY A 480 -30.15 35.34 -14.54
N ILE A 481 -29.53 34.63 -13.58
CA ILE A 481 -28.81 33.36 -13.84
C ILE A 481 -29.60 32.14 -13.29
N THR A 482 -30.14 31.32 -14.19
CA THR A 482 -30.71 30.00 -13.85
C THR A 482 -29.60 28.97 -13.73
N ILE A 483 -29.24 28.57 -12.49
CA ILE A 483 -28.25 27.52 -12.25
C ILE A 483 -28.98 26.17 -12.12
N ASN A 484 -28.97 25.38 -13.20
CA ASN A 484 -29.46 24.00 -13.16
C ASN A 484 -28.43 23.07 -12.50
N PHE A 485 -28.82 22.44 -11.40
CA PHE A 485 -28.01 21.46 -10.68
C PHE A 485 -28.51 20.03 -10.94
N GLU A 486 -27.58 19.12 -11.22
CA GLU A 486 -27.84 17.67 -11.27
C GLU A 486 -28.41 17.17 -9.94
N LYS A 487 -29.45 16.31 -9.98
CA LYS A 487 -30.06 15.71 -8.79
C LYS A 487 -29.12 14.74 -8.10
N PHE A 488 -29.18 14.67 -6.76
CA PHE A 488 -28.29 13.84 -5.95
C PHE A 488 -28.28 12.36 -6.37
N GLU A 489 -29.43 11.79 -6.72
CA GLU A 489 -29.56 10.39 -7.15
C GLU A 489 -28.87 10.12 -8.49
N THR A 490 -28.79 11.13 -9.38
CA THR A 490 -28.08 11.04 -10.65
C THR A 490 -26.57 11.20 -10.42
N TRP A 491 -26.18 12.19 -9.62
CA TRP A 491 -24.78 12.40 -9.22
C TRP A 491 -24.20 11.15 -8.54
N VAL A 492 -24.93 10.50 -7.61
CA VAL A 492 -24.48 9.26 -6.97
C VAL A 492 -24.31 8.11 -7.97
N LYS A 493 -25.19 7.98 -8.98
CA LYS A 493 -25.02 6.97 -10.04
C LYS A 493 -23.76 7.24 -10.86
N ASN A 494 -23.51 8.51 -11.20
CA ASN A 494 -22.33 8.94 -11.96
C ASN A 494 -21.02 8.78 -11.16
N VAL A 495 -21.04 9.06 -9.85
CA VAL A 495 -19.93 8.72 -8.93
C VAL A 495 -19.65 7.22 -8.93
N ILE A 496 -20.69 6.38 -8.82
CA ILE A 496 -20.51 4.92 -8.76
C ILE A 496 -20.02 4.35 -10.09
N SER A 497 -20.47 4.88 -11.24
CA SER A 497 -19.98 4.44 -12.55
C SER A 497 -18.54 4.91 -12.85
N LEU A 498 -18.16 6.13 -12.45
CA LEU A 498 -16.80 6.67 -12.61
C LEU A 498 -15.76 6.04 -11.67
N THR A 499 -16.18 5.42 -10.56
CA THR A 499 -15.26 4.86 -9.55
C THR A 499 -15.30 3.33 -9.47
N GLY A 500 -16.45 2.69 -9.64
CA GLY A 500 -16.60 1.24 -9.47
C GLY A 500 -16.53 0.73 -8.02
N PHE A 501 -16.50 1.62 -7.02
CA PHE A 501 -16.47 1.27 -5.60
C PHE A 501 -17.27 2.28 -4.75
N THR A 502 -17.65 1.91 -3.52
CA THR A 502 -18.61 2.71 -2.72
C THR A 502 -17.99 3.37 -1.50
N GLY A 503 -18.33 4.65 -1.29
CA GLY A 503 -17.81 5.50 -0.22
C GLY A 503 -16.62 6.39 -0.60
N PHE A 504 -16.15 6.32 -1.85
CA PHE A 504 -15.17 7.23 -2.45
C PHE A 504 -15.82 8.03 -3.58
N VAL A 505 -15.19 9.13 -3.99
CA VAL A 505 -15.70 10.08 -5.00
C VAL A 505 -14.56 10.60 -5.89
N PRO A 506 -14.84 10.96 -7.16
CA PRO A 506 -13.90 11.65 -8.02
C PRO A 506 -13.94 13.16 -7.77
N GLU A 507 -12.79 13.79 -7.52
CA GLU A 507 -12.67 15.24 -7.28
C GLU A 507 -11.68 15.90 -8.24
N GLU A 508 -12.04 17.05 -8.81
CA GLU A 508 -11.22 17.80 -9.77
C GLU A 508 -10.08 18.55 -9.08
N ILE A 509 -9.03 18.87 -9.82
CA ILE A 509 -7.81 19.49 -9.28
C ILE A 509 -7.79 20.99 -9.61
N GLU A 510 -7.61 21.81 -8.58
CA GLU A 510 -7.54 23.27 -8.69
C GLU A 510 -6.14 23.74 -9.03
N SER A 511 -5.12 23.19 -8.37
CA SER A 511 -3.73 23.55 -8.64
C SER A 511 -2.74 22.41 -8.37
N ILE A 512 -1.67 22.40 -9.14
CA ILE A 512 -0.53 21.48 -8.99
C ILE A 512 0.71 22.36 -8.99
N LYS A 513 1.40 22.42 -7.85
CA LYS A 513 2.58 23.25 -7.65
C LYS A 513 3.79 22.35 -7.45
N GLU A 514 4.85 22.65 -8.16
CA GLU A 514 6.15 22.06 -7.92
C GLU A 514 6.86 22.95 -6.89
N ILE A 515 7.08 22.44 -5.68
CA ILE A 515 7.64 23.22 -4.55
C ILE A 515 9.06 22.73 -4.21
N SER A 516 9.91 23.66 -3.77
CA SER A 516 11.09 23.28 -2.98
C SER A 516 10.63 22.80 -1.60
N TYR A 517 11.30 21.80 -1.06
CA TYR A 517 10.96 21.22 0.22
C TYR A 517 12.23 20.78 0.94
N GLU A 518 12.32 21.18 2.20
CA GLU A 518 13.35 20.79 3.14
C GLU A 518 12.63 20.17 4.33
N GLY A 519 12.86 18.89 4.56
CA GLY A 519 12.07 18.12 5.50
C GLY A 519 12.18 16.62 5.21
N LYS A 520 11.21 15.87 5.72
CA LYS A 520 11.20 14.41 5.62
C LYS A 520 10.06 13.91 4.76
N LEU A 521 10.34 12.86 4.00
CA LEU A 521 9.31 12.08 3.35
C LEU A 521 9.11 10.76 4.09
N PHE A 522 7.88 10.26 4.08
CA PHE A 522 7.44 9.07 4.78
C PHE A 522 6.62 8.15 3.87
N ASP A 523 6.56 6.86 4.17
CA ASP A 523 5.68 5.88 3.51
C ASP A 523 5.13 4.87 4.54
N LEU A 524 3.98 4.25 4.25
CA LEU A 524 3.29 3.35 5.17
C LEU A 524 3.16 1.92 4.63
N GLY A 525 3.75 0.96 5.34
CA GLY A 525 3.40 -0.44 5.18
C GLY A 525 2.07 -0.76 5.85
N ILE A 526 1.21 -1.48 5.14
CA ILE A 526 -0.20 -1.72 5.54
C ILE A 526 -0.56 -3.19 5.37
N GLU A 527 -1.44 -3.70 6.26
CA GLU A 527 -1.73 -5.12 6.39
C GLU A 527 -2.39 -5.78 5.16
N LYS A 528 -3.53 -5.25 4.70
CA LYS A 528 -4.39 -5.94 3.73
C LYS A 528 -4.22 -5.33 2.34
N ASN A 529 -4.49 -4.04 2.26
CA ASN A 529 -4.48 -3.29 1.02
C ASN A 529 -3.11 -2.63 0.85
N HIS A 530 -2.57 -2.65 -0.36
CA HIS A 530 -1.29 -1.99 -0.71
C HIS A 530 -1.38 -0.44 -0.71
N ASN A 531 -2.31 0.13 0.07
CA ASN A 531 -2.63 1.54 0.04
C ASN A 531 -3.28 2.04 1.34
N PHE A 532 -3.17 3.34 1.57
CA PHE A 532 -3.78 4.08 2.68
C PHE A 532 -4.62 5.25 2.17
N ILE A 533 -5.16 6.01 3.12
CA ILE A 533 -5.83 7.29 2.89
C ILE A 533 -5.02 8.38 3.61
N SER A 534 -4.21 9.12 2.85
CA SER A 534 -3.47 10.31 3.31
C SER A 534 -4.04 11.57 2.69
N ASN A 535 -4.46 12.54 3.49
CA ASN A 535 -5.14 13.76 3.00
C ASN A 535 -6.31 13.40 2.04
N SER A 536 -6.90 12.21 2.25
CA SER A 536 -7.86 11.49 1.40
C SER A 536 -7.37 10.57 0.21
N ILE A 537 -6.07 10.17 0.05
CA ILE A 537 -5.39 9.67 -1.22
C ILE A 537 -4.38 8.39 -1.06
N VAL A 538 -3.83 7.62 -2.11
CA VAL A 538 -3.60 6.05 -2.23
C VAL A 538 -2.40 5.40 -3.17
N VAL A 539 -1.74 4.14 -3.03
CA VAL A 539 -0.37 3.57 -3.66
C VAL A 539 -0.09 2.05 -4.27
N HIS A 540 1.14 1.58 -4.85
CA HIS A 540 1.64 0.13 -5.32
C HIS A 540 3.14 -0.21 -5.96
N ASN A 541 3.76 -1.50 -6.13
CA ASN A 541 5.13 -1.99 -6.78
C ASN A 541 5.47 -3.56 -7.32
N CYS A 542 6.75 -4.17 -7.56
CA CYS A 542 7.12 -5.65 -8.06
C CYS A 542 8.61 -6.29 -8.56
N GLY A 543 8.85 -7.23 -9.61
CA GLY A 543 10.11 -8.14 -10.00
C GLY A 543 10.42 -8.85 -11.47
N VAL A 544 11.23 -9.99 -11.78
CA VAL A 544 11.85 -10.55 -13.16
C VAL A 544 12.01 -12.13 -13.62
N ARG A 545 12.05 -12.59 -14.97
CA ARG A 545 12.42 -13.96 -15.71
C ARG A 545 12.55 -13.96 -17.33
N ILE A 546 13.11 -14.99 -18.09
CA ILE A 546 13.02 -15.22 -19.60
C ILE A 546 12.90 -16.71 -20.20
N LEU A 547 12.34 -16.91 -21.43
CA LEU A 547 12.22 -18.15 -22.27
C LEU A 547 12.73 -18.02 -23.75
N THR A 548 12.95 -19.16 -24.45
CA THR A 548 13.17 -19.30 -25.92
C THR A 548 11.95 -19.88 -26.67
N THR A 549 11.98 -19.92 -28.02
CA THR A 549 11.06 -20.66 -28.93
C THR A 549 11.77 -21.06 -30.23
N ASN A 550 11.26 -22.03 -30.99
CA ASN A 550 11.70 -22.32 -32.37
C ASN A 550 11.00 -21.48 -33.46
N LEU A 551 10.15 -20.53 -33.07
CA LEU A 551 9.38 -19.68 -33.99
C LEU A 551 10.20 -18.47 -34.42
N LYS A 552 9.97 -17.97 -35.64
CA LYS A 552 10.58 -16.75 -36.16
C LYS A 552 9.60 -15.57 -36.11
N GLU A 553 10.11 -14.36 -36.28
CA GLU A 553 9.31 -13.13 -36.41
C GLU A 553 8.26 -13.25 -37.52
N ALA A 554 8.57 -13.97 -38.61
CA ALA A 554 7.64 -14.26 -39.70
C ALA A 554 6.42 -15.12 -39.28
N ASP A 555 6.61 -16.12 -38.40
CA ASP A 555 5.53 -17.01 -37.94
C ASP A 555 4.63 -16.29 -36.93
N VAL A 556 5.23 -15.48 -36.05
CA VAL A 556 4.53 -14.83 -34.94
C VAL A 556 3.87 -13.52 -35.37
N ARG A 557 4.50 -12.69 -36.22
CA ARG A 557 3.97 -11.35 -36.61
C ARG A 557 2.51 -11.38 -37.08
N PRO A 558 2.05 -12.31 -37.94
CA PRO A 558 0.65 -12.34 -38.40
C PRO A 558 -0.38 -12.55 -37.28
N LYS A 559 0.01 -13.28 -36.21
CA LYS A 559 -0.87 -13.59 -35.06
C LYS A 559 -0.53 -12.80 -33.79
N LEU A 560 0.49 -11.94 -33.82
CA LEU A 560 1.06 -11.28 -32.65
C LEU A 560 0.03 -10.49 -31.82
N LYS A 561 -0.92 -9.80 -32.47
CA LYS A 561 -2.03 -9.12 -31.77
C LYS A 561 -2.90 -10.13 -30.99
N GLN A 562 -3.32 -11.22 -31.64
CA GLN A 562 -4.13 -12.28 -31.03
C GLN A 562 -3.39 -12.99 -29.89
N LEU A 563 -2.07 -13.16 -30.02
CA LEU A 563 -1.19 -13.68 -28.98
C LEU A 563 -1.15 -12.76 -27.76
N LEU A 564 -0.84 -11.47 -27.94
CA LEU A 564 -0.81 -10.49 -26.84
C LEU A 564 -2.18 -10.35 -26.15
N GLU A 565 -3.28 -10.41 -26.90
CA GLU A 565 -4.64 -10.37 -26.34
C GLU A 565 -5.02 -11.66 -25.61
N THR A 566 -4.47 -12.81 -26.01
CA THR A 566 -4.65 -14.08 -25.31
C THR A 566 -3.82 -14.13 -24.04
N ILE A 567 -2.55 -13.70 -24.08
CA ILE A 567 -1.68 -13.59 -22.91
C ILE A 567 -2.25 -12.61 -21.89
N PHE A 568 -2.67 -11.41 -22.30
CA PHE A 568 -3.25 -10.39 -21.42
C PHE A 568 -4.53 -10.86 -20.70
N ARG A 569 -5.30 -11.77 -21.31
CA ARG A 569 -6.45 -12.43 -20.68
C ARG A 569 -6.03 -13.61 -19.79
N ASN A 570 -5.00 -14.35 -20.17
CA ASN A 570 -4.55 -15.56 -19.48
C ASN A 570 -3.63 -15.27 -18.27
N VAL A 571 -3.00 -14.10 -18.22
CA VAL A 571 -2.06 -13.66 -17.18
C VAL A 571 -2.60 -12.40 -16.47
N PRO A 572 -3.13 -12.51 -15.25
CA PRO A 572 -3.64 -11.37 -14.49
C PRO A 572 -2.57 -10.28 -14.29
N SER A 573 -2.94 -9.03 -14.58
CA SER A 573 -2.09 -7.84 -14.50
C SER A 573 -2.88 -6.67 -13.92
N GLY A 574 -2.20 -5.68 -13.34
CA GLY A 574 -2.83 -4.56 -12.61
C GLY A 574 -2.66 -4.61 -11.08
N VAL A 575 -2.90 -3.45 -10.45
CA VAL A 575 -2.84 -3.28 -8.99
C VAL A 575 -4.03 -3.98 -8.32
N GLY A 576 -3.73 -4.98 -7.48
CA GLY A 576 -4.77 -5.74 -6.76
C GLY A 576 -5.50 -6.77 -7.61
N SER A 577 -5.04 -7.05 -8.83
CA SER A 577 -5.56 -8.15 -9.65
C SER A 577 -5.25 -9.50 -9.00
N GLU A 578 -6.28 -10.34 -8.89
CA GLU A 578 -6.15 -11.65 -8.28
C GLU A 578 -5.67 -12.71 -9.29
N GLY A 579 -4.96 -13.72 -8.79
CA GLY A 579 -4.58 -14.90 -9.56
C GLY A 579 -5.78 -15.77 -9.96
N LYS A 580 -5.61 -16.51 -11.07
CA LYS A 580 -6.54 -17.54 -11.56
C LYS A 580 -6.84 -18.61 -10.50
N VAL A 581 -5.82 -19.01 -9.74
CA VAL A 581 -5.87 -20.14 -8.80
C VAL A 581 -6.24 -19.67 -7.40
N LYS A 582 -7.11 -20.43 -6.71
CA LYS A 582 -7.50 -20.16 -5.31
C LYS A 582 -6.95 -21.24 -4.39
N LEU A 583 -5.84 -20.93 -3.73
CA LEU A 583 -5.19 -21.81 -2.76
C LEU A 583 -5.68 -21.58 -1.33
N THR A 584 -5.56 -22.60 -0.49
CA THR A 584 -5.66 -22.50 0.97
C THR A 584 -4.37 -21.92 1.57
N SER A 585 -4.42 -21.50 2.85
CA SER A 585 -3.23 -21.00 3.55
C SER A 585 -2.14 -22.06 3.69
N GLU A 586 -2.51 -23.33 3.89
CA GLU A 586 -1.58 -24.46 3.99
C GLU A 586 -0.93 -24.77 2.63
N GLN A 587 -1.66 -24.75 1.51
CA GLN A 587 -1.05 -24.84 0.18
C GLN A 587 -0.10 -23.67 -0.11
N VAL A 588 -0.41 -22.47 0.37
CA VAL A 588 0.55 -21.35 0.28
C VAL A 588 1.80 -21.57 1.16
N ARG A 589 1.74 -22.38 2.23
CA ARG A 589 2.96 -22.79 2.95
C ARG A 589 3.81 -23.75 2.12
N GLU A 590 3.21 -24.62 1.31
CA GLU A 590 3.93 -25.48 0.36
C GLU A 590 4.58 -24.65 -0.74
N VAL A 591 3.86 -23.69 -1.33
CA VAL A 591 4.41 -22.67 -2.24
C VAL A 591 5.61 -21.94 -1.62
N LEU A 592 5.51 -21.56 -0.34
CA LEU A 592 6.59 -20.90 0.40
C LEU A 592 7.77 -21.83 0.71
N LYS A 593 7.58 -23.16 0.74
CA LYS A 593 8.63 -24.13 1.03
C LYS A 593 9.38 -24.59 -0.22
N TYR A 594 8.67 -24.81 -1.33
CA TYR A 594 9.22 -25.45 -2.53
C TYR A 594 9.20 -24.56 -3.80
N GLY A 595 8.56 -23.39 -3.76
CA GLY A 595 8.62 -22.41 -4.86
C GLY A 595 8.15 -22.96 -6.21
N ALA A 596 9.02 -22.90 -7.23
CA ALA A 596 8.70 -23.39 -8.57
C ALA A 596 8.49 -24.91 -8.61
N LYS A 597 9.15 -25.69 -7.74
CA LYS A 597 8.96 -27.15 -7.64
C LYS A 597 7.51 -27.49 -7.28
N TRP A 598 6.91 -26.82 -6.28
CA TRP A 598 5.48 -26.96 -5.97
C TRP A 598 4.60 -26.63 -7.20
N ALA A 599 4.98 -25.61 -7.97
CA ALA A 599 4.19 -25.21 -9.14
C ALA A 599 4.24 -26.29 -10.23
N VAL A 600 5.40 -26.89 -10.52
CA VAL A 600 5.54 -28.01 -11.46
C VAL A 600 4.82 -29.27 -10.94
N GLU A 601 4.98 -29.62 -9.66
CA GLU A 601 4.26 -30.72 -8.99
C GLU A 601 2.73 -30.56 -9.07
N ASN A 602 2.22 -29.32 -9.15
CA ASN A 602 0.80 -28.99 -9.33
C ASN A 602 0.41 -28.72 -10.81
N GLY A 603 1.25 -29.13 -11.78
CA GLY A 603 0.98 -29.09 -13.22
C GLY A 603 1.32 -27.78 -13.95
N TYR A 604 1.90 -26.79 -13.26
CA TYR A 604 2.25 -25.48 -13.84
C TYR A 604 3.65 -25.48 -14.45
N GLY A 605 3.83 -26.23 -15.54
CA GLY A 605 5.07 -26.23 -16.34
C GLY A 605 5.62 -27.64 -16.54
N TRP A 606 6.94 -27.76 -16.67
CA TRP A 606 7.66 -29.00 -16.96
C TRP A 606 8.81 -29.19 -15.95
N GLU A 607 9.18 -30.45 -15.66
CA GLU A 607 10.28 -30.76 -14.74
C GLU A 607 11.62 -30.17 -15.19
N GLU A 608 11.86 -30.13 -16.51
CA GLU A 608 13.06 -29.49 -17.08
C GLU A 608 13.15 -27.98 -16.81
N ASP A 609 12.03 -27.30 -16.52
CA ASP A 609 12.07 -25.88 -16.15
C ASP A 609 12.88 -25.66 -14.87
N LEU A 610 12.90 -26.63 -13.95
CA LEU A 610 13.55 -26.50 -12.65
C LEU A 610 15.08 -26.49 -12.75
N GLU A 611 15.67 -27.15 -13.75
CA GLU A 611 17.13 -27.09 -13.96
C GLU A 611 17.60 -25.71 -14.47
N HIS A 612 16.70 -24.89 -15.02
CA HIS A 612 16.99 -23.57 -15.60
C HIS A 612 16.43 -22.39 -14.78
N ILE A 613 16.15 -22.57 -13.49
CA ILE A 613 15.85 -21.47 -12.55
C ILE A 613 17.02 -21.31 -11.57
N GLU A 614 17.34 -20.07 -11.18
CA GLU A 614 18.26 -19.79 -10.08
C GLU A 614 17.90 -20.63 -8.83
N ASP A 615 18.86 -21.42 -8.36
CA ASP A 615 18.73 -22.36 -7.22
C ASP A 615 17.50 -23.28 -7.36
N LYS A 616 17.26 -23.73 -8.61
CA LYS A 616 16.16 -24.58 -9.06
C LYS A 616 14.76 -24.06 -8.70
N GLY A 617 14.67 -22.75 -8.46
CA GLY A 617 13.44 -22.06 -8.06
C GLY A 617 12.92 -22.50 -6.70
N SER A 618 13.76 -23.11 -5.86
CA SER A 618 13.37 -23.72 -4.60
C SER A 618 14.48 -23.58 -3.55
N GLU A 619 14.36 -22.55 -2.72
CA GLU A 619 15.15 -22.34 -1.50
C GLU A 619 14.79 -23.34 -0.38
N GLU A 620 14.40 -24.58 -0.71
CA GLU A 620 13.87 -25.58 0.23
C GLU A 620 14.82 -25.82 1.42
N ARG A 621 16.13 -25.68 1.21
CA ARG A 621 17.16 -25.78 2.27
C ARG A 621 17.01 -24.74 3.39
N TYR A 622 16.63 -23.51 3.05
CA TYR A 622 16.61 -22.38 3.98
C TYR A 622 15.20 -21.84 4.27
N ALA A 623 14.25 -22.03 3.35
CA ALA A 623 12.89 -21.50 3.46
C ALA A 623 12.10 -22.17 4.61
N ASP A 624 11.52 -21.34 5.48
CA ASP A 624 10.66 -21.78 6.57
C ASP A 624 9.33 -20.99 6.57
N PRO A 625 8.23 -21.59 6.08
CA PRO A 625 6.90 -20.97 6.09
C PRO A 625 6.32 -20.66 7.48
N SER A 626 6.94 -21.14 8.58
CA SER A 626 6.58 -20.72 9.95
C SER A 626 7.17 -19.36 10.33
N LYS A 627 8.22 -18.91 9.62
CA LYS A 627 8.85 -17.59 9.79
C LYS A 627 8.20 -16.51 8.91
N VAL A 628 7.40 -16.91 7.93
CA VAL A 628 6.52 -16.01 7.17
C VAL A 628 5.24 -15.75 7.97
N SER A 629 4.91 -14.48 8.19
CA SER A 629 3.74 -14.11 8.99
C SER A 629 2.43 -14.54 8.31
N SER A 630 1.39 -14.82 9.11
CA SER A 630 0.03 -15.07 8.56
C SER A 630 -0.53 -13.88 7.76
N LYS A 631 0.07 -12.71 7.96
CA LYS A 631 -0.19 -11.43 7.31
C LYS A 631 0.40 -11.41 5.90
N ALA A 632 1.68 -11.76 5.77
CA ALA A 632 2.34 -11.98 4.47
C ALA A 632 1.65 -13.05 3.63
N ILE A 633 1.27 -14.18 4.24
CA ILE A 633 0.48 -15.25 3.59
C ILE A 633 -0.85 -14.70 3.04
N LYS A 634 -1.66 -14.01 3.86
CA LYS A 634 -2.96 -13.46 3.41
C LYS A 634 -2.83 -12.41 2.31
N ARG A 635 -1.76 -11.61 2.33
CA ARG A 635 -1.49 -10.55 1.35
C ARG A 635 -0.99 -11.11 0.01
N GLY A 636 -0.17 -12.17 0.05
CA GLY A 636 0.33 -12.88 -1.12
C GLY A 636 -0.67 -13.83 -1.76
N MET A 637 -1.35 -14.68 -0.97
CA MET A 637 -2.25 -15.75 -1.41
C MET A 637 -3.19 -15.40 -2.58
N PRO A 638 -3.95 -14.28 -2.57
CA PRO A 638 -4.83 -13.95 -3.70
C PRO A 638 -4.10 -13.43 -4.94
N GLN A 639 -2.81 -13.07 -4.84
CA GLN A 639 -2.00 -12.47 -5.90
C GLN A 639 -1.07 -13.48 -6.62
N LEU A 640 -1.01 -14.74 -6.17
CA LEU A 640 -0.16 -15.77 -6.78
C LEU A 640 -0.61 -16.07 -8.22
N GLY A 641 0.31 -15.99 -9.17
CA GLY A 641 -0.01 -16.00 -10.60
C GLY A 641 -0.54 -14.66 -11.08
N SER A 642 0.21 -13.57 -10.85
CA SER A 642 -0.07 -12.24 -11.42
C SER A 642 1.22 -11.49 -11.76
N LEU A 643 1.18 -10.66 -12.82
CA LEU A 643 2.27 -9.75 -13.15
C LEU A 643 2.38 -8.60 -12.14
N GLY A 644 1.24 -8.05 -11.71
CA GLY A 644 1.21 -6.78 -10.96
C GLY A 644 1.24 -5.56 -11.89
N ALA A 645 1.89 -4.48 -11.45
CA ALA A 645 1.90 -3.19 -12.15
C ALA A 645 3.19 -2.38 -11.92
N GLY A 646 3.59 -1.54 -12.88
CA GLY A 646 4.82 -0.74 -12.85
C GLY A 646 5.81 -1.18 -13.94
N ASN A 647 7.04 -1.53 -13.55
CA ASN A 647 8.02 -2.19 -14.44
C ASN A 647 7.64 -3.64 -14.77
N HIS A 648 6.48 -4.14 -14.32
CA HIS A 648 6.00 -5.49 -14.61
C HIS A 648 5.42 -5.60 -16.00
N PHE A 649 5.99 -6.50 -16.77
CA PHE A 649 5.71 -6.71 -18.17
C PHE A 649 5.83 -8.19 -18.54
N LEU A 650 5.35 -8.51 -19.73
CA LEU A 650 5.70 -9.72 -20.45
C LEU A 650 5.97 -9.30 -21.89
N GLU A 651 7.15 -9.62 -22.41
CA GLU A 651 7.56 -9.20 -23.74
C GLU A 651 7.80 -10.40 -24.65
N ILE A 652 7.15 -10.38 -25.82
CA ILE A 652 7.53 -11.20 -26.97
C ILE A 652 8.66 -10.45 -27.67
N GLN A 653 9.85 -11.02 -27.67
CA GLN A 653 11.07 -10.41 -28.21
C GLN A 653 11.60 -11.26 -29.38
N ARG A 654 12.23 -10.62 -30.37
CA ARG A 654 13.01 -11.29 -31.41
C ARG A 654 14.50 -11.22 -31.07
N VAL A 655 15.27 -12.21 -31.48
CA VAL A 655 16.74 -12.15 -31.50
C VAL A 655 17.15 -11.18 -32.60
N GLU A 656 17.83 -10.10 -32.22
CA GLU A 656 18.26 -9.03 -33.14
C GLU A 656 19.73 -9.16 -33.53
N HIS A 657 20.58 -9.65 -32.63
CA HIS A 657 21.98 -9.96 -32.92
C HIS A 657 22.48 -11.09 -32.02
N ILE A 658 23.31 -11.98 -32.56
CA ILE A 658 23.99 -13.06 -31.84
C ILE A 658 25.49 -12.73 -31.81
N TYR A 659 26.05 -12.58 -30.61
CA TYR A 659 27.45 -12.20 -30.40
C TYR A 659 28.35 -13.42 -30.15
N LEU A 660 27.80 -14.48 -29.54
CA LEU A 660 28.50 -15.74 -29.27
C LEU A 660 27.66 -16.92 -29.79
N PRO A 661 27.74 -17.26 -31.09
CA PRO A 661 26.88 -18.28 -31.71
C PRO A 661 26.87 -19.64 -31.00
N ASN A 662 28.03 -20.13 -30.57
CA ASN A 662 28.13 -21.40 -29.86
C ASN A 662 27.40 -21.37 -28.49
N VAL A 663 27.44 -20.23 -27.80
CA VAL A 663 26.78 -20.04 -26.50
C VAL A 663 25.27 -19.81 -26.68
N ALA A 664 24.89 -19.04 -27.69
CA ALA A 664 23.49 -18.83 -28.06
C ALA A 664 22.81 -20.16 -28.41
N LYS A 665 23.49 -21.05 -29.17
CA LYS A 665 22.96 -22.37 -29.51
C LYS A 665 22.72 -23.25 -28.29
N ILE A 666 23.56 -23.16 -27.25
CA ILE A 666 23.35 -23.84 -25.96
C ILE A 666 22.09 -23.32 -25.25
N PHE A 667 21.78 -22.02 -25.36
CA PHE A 667 20.51 -21.42 -24.91
C PHE A 667 19.31 -21.71 -25.84
N GLY A 668 19.46 -22.60 -26.82
CA GLY A 668 18.45 -22.87 -27.83
C GLY A 668 18.12 -21.67 -28.71
N ILE A 669 19.09 -20.77 -28.93
CA ILE A 669 19.03 -19.64 -29.87
C ILE A 669 19.97 -19.93 -31.05
N GLU A 670 19.41 -20.34 -32.17
CA GLU A 670 20.17 -20.79 -33.35
C GLU A 670 20.28 -19.71 -34.43
N GLU A 671 19.35 -18.75 -34.51
CA GLU A 671 19.34 -17.74 -35.59
C GLU A 671 18.77 -16.37 -35.21
N ILE A 672 19.12 -15.37 -36.03
CA ILE A 672 18.57 -14.00 -35.94
C ILE A 672 17.12 -14.00 -36.44
N GLY A 673 16.24 -13.30 -35.74
CA GLY A 673 14.79 -13.27 -36.01
C GLY A 673 13.98 -14.33 -35.27
N GLN A 674 14.64 -15.27 -34.56
CA GLN A 674 14.00 -16.23 -33.66
C GLN A 674 13.31 -15.53 -32.48
N ILE A 675 12.21 -16.10 -31.96
CA ILE A 675 11.39 -15.49 -30.90
C ILE A 675 11.73 -16.03 -29.51
N THR A 676 11.69 -15.14 -28.52
CA THR A 676 11.94 -15.35 -27.09
C THR A 676 10.83 -14.65 -26.28
N VAL A 677 10.65 -15.01 -25.00
CA VAL A 677 9.60 -14.41 -24.15
C VAL A 677 10.15 -14.03 -22.77
N MET A 678 10.12 -12.75 -22.43
CA MET A 678 10.56 -12.22 -21.12
C MET A 678 9.37 -11.95 -20.19
N ILE A 679 9.51 -12.17 -18.88
CA ILE A 679 8.43 -12.07 -17.87
C ILE A 679 8.92 -11.28 -16.65
N HIS A 680 8.59 -10.00 -16.54
CA HIS A 680 8.95 -9.14 -15.40
C HIS A 680 7.88 -9.26 -14.28
N THR A 681 8.02 -10.19 -13.30
CA THR A 681 7.35 -10.09 -11.98
C THR A 681 8.06 -10.79 -10.80
N GLY A 682 7.70 -10.46 -9.55
CA GLY A 682 8.35 -10.92 -8.31
C GLY A 682 7.38 -11.50 -7.27
N SER A 683 7.73 -11.37 -5.99
CA SER A 683 7.04 -11.96 -4.82
C SER A 683 5.69 -11.33 -4.45
N ARG A 684 5.19 -10.42 -5.30
CA ARG A 684 3.93 -9.68 -5.13
C ARG A 684 3.85 -9.03 -3.74
N GLY A 685 2.68 -9.01 -3.10
CA GLY A 685 2.53 -8.49 -1.74
C GLY A 685 3.21 -9.28 -0.62
N LEU A 686 3.74 -10.48 -0.89
CA LEU A 686 4.28 -11.34 0.16
C LEU A 686 5.70 -10.92 0.57
N GLY A 687 6.62 -10.73 -0.38
CA GLY A 687 8.01 -10.39 -0.05
C GLY A 687 8.15 -8.98 0.54
N HIS A 688 7.38 -8.02 0.05
CA HIS A 688 7.24 -6.70 0.68
C HIS A 688 6.84 -6.83 2.15
N GLN A 689 5.87 -7.72 2.47
CA GLN A 689 5.41 -7.94 3.84
C GLN A 689 6.48 -8.63 4.71
N VAL A 690 7.26 -9.55 4.14
CA VAL A 690 8.36 -10.19 4.86
C VAL A 690 9.48 -9.19 5.18
N ALA A 691 9.97 -8.43 4.19
CA ALA A 691 10.99 -7.39 4.44
C ALA A 691 10.52 -6.37 5.49
N THR A 692 9.23 -6.01 5.44
CA THR A 692 8.56 -5.18 6.44
C THR A 692 8.65 -5.78 7.85
N ASP A 693 8.09 -6.99 8.05
CA ASP A 693 7.92 -7.60 9.37
C ASP A 693 9.28 -7.72 10.09
N TYR A 694 10.34 -8.04 9.35
CA TYR A 694 11.67 -8.24 9.91
C TYR A 694 12.47 -6.96 10.13
N LEU A 695 12.31 -5.94 9.29
CA LEU A 695 12.92 -4.61 9.54
C LEU A 695 12.48 -4.06 10.90
N GLN A 696 11.18 -4.13 11.22
CA GLN A 696 10.66 -3.62 12.48
C GLN A 696 11.21 -4.37 13.71
N LEU A 697 11.39 -5.69 13.59
CA LEU A 697 12.01 -6.49 14.64
C LEU A 697 13.48 -6.09 14.82
N MET A 698 14.23 -5.85 13.73
CA MET A 698 15.66 -5.47 13.78
C MET A 698 15.84 -4.10 14.44
N GLU A 699 15.01 -3.13 14.08
CA GLU A 699 15.02 -1.80 14.69
C GLU A 699 14.72 -1.82 16.20
N ARG A 700 13.91 -2.79 16.65
CA ARG A 700 13.57 -2.96 18.06
C ARG A 700 14.65 -3.73 18.84
N GLU A 701 15.21 -4.78 18.26
CA GLU A 701 16.16 -5.69 18.92
C GLU A 701 17.59 -5.13 18.93
N PHE A 702 18.03 -4.48 17.86
CA PHE A 702 19.43 -4.04 17.69
C PHE A 702 19.61 -2.51 17.74
N LYS A 703 18.66 -1.78 18.30
CA LYS A 703 18.58 -0.31 18.35
C LYS A 703 19.92 0.40 18.62
N ASP A 704 20.71 -0.05 19.59
CA ASP A 704 21.98 0.59 19.99
C ASP A 704 23.20 0.18 19.14
N LEU A 705 23.07 -0.89 18.34
CA LEU A 705 24.00 -1.21 17.26
C LEU A 705 23.68 -0.36 16.03
N LEU A 706 22.40 -0.29 15.64
CA LEU A 706 21.95 0.45 14.46
C LEU A 706 22.15 1.97 14.60
N ARG A 707 22.10 2.51 15.83
CA ARG A 707 22.49 3.89 16.17
C ARG A 707 23.93 4.27 15.77
N LYS A 708 24.80 3.30 15.45
CA LYS A 708 26.20 3.53 15.05
C LYS A 708 26.40 3.53 13.52
N LEU A 709 25.37 3.25 12.74
CA LEU A 709 25.41 3.28 11.28
C LEU A 709 25.33 4.72 10.75
N PRO A 710 25.88 5.02 9.56
CA PRO A 710 25.75 6.34 8.94
C PRO A 710 24.33 6.64 8.45
N ASP A 711 23.47 5.61 8.36
CA ASP A 711 22.09 5.70 7.92
C ASP A 711 21.25 4.65 8.67
N ARG A 712 20.01 4.99 9.03
CA ARG A 712 19.03 4.08 9.65
C ARG A 712 18.45 3.10 8.63
N GLU A 713 18.38 3.48 7.36
CA GLU A 713 17.89 2.63 6.26
C GLU A 713 18.80 1.39 6.01
N LEU A 714 19.99 1.35 6.63
CA LEU A 714 20.92 0.20 6.66
C LEU A 714 20.65 -0.79 7.80
N ALA A 715 19.49 -0.73 8.46
CA ALA A 715 19.13 -1.66 9.52
C ALA A 715 19.34 -3.14 9.13
N PHE A 716 19.88 -3.92 10.06
CA PHE A 716 20.26 -5.32 9.84
C PHE A 716 20.14 -6.15 11.12
N ALA A 717 20.00 -7.47 10.99
CA ALA A 717 20.19 -8.42 12.09
C ALA A 717 21.62 -8.97 12.05
N PRO A 718 22.40 -8.93 13.13
CA PRO A 718 23.73 -9.55 13.18
C PRO A 718 23.67 -11.06 13.01
N SER A 719 24.72 -11.63 12.43
CA SER A 719 24.89 -13.08 12.27
C SER A 719 24.77 -13.85 13.59
N GLY A 720 24.29 -15.09 13.52
CA GLY A 720 24.05 -15.96 14.68
C GLY A 720 22.90 -15.53 15.60
N THR A 721 22.31 -14.35 15.42
CA THR A 721 21.12 -13.94 16.19
C THR A 721 19.88 -14.68 15.72
N LYS A 722 18.91 -14.91 16.63
CA LYS A 722 17.69 -15.62 16.25
C LYS A 722 16.87 -14.84 15.20
N LEU A 723 17.02 -13.51 15.15
CA LEU A 723 16.34 -12.68 14.17
C LEU A 723 16.97 -12.74 12.77
N PHE A 724 18.30 -12.89 12.67
CA PHE A 724 18.99 -13.19 11.40
C PHE A 724 18.42 -14.47 10.77
N GLU A 725 18.44 -15.57 11.52
CA GLU A 725 17.95 -16.88 11.09
C GLU A 725 16.49 -16.82 10.63
N ASN A 726 15.64 -16.14 11.41
CA ASN A 726 14.23 -16.00 11.09
C ASN A 726 13.98 -15.13 9.83
N TYR A 727 14.73 -14.03 9.63
CA TYR A 727 14.57 -13.21 8.42
C TYR A 727 15.09 -13.94 7.19
N PHE A 728 16.28 -14.54 7.26
CA PHE A 728 16.86 -15.28 6.14
C PHE A 728 15.90 -16.39 5.67
N ALA A 729 15.37 -17.18 6.60
CA ALA A 729 14.40 -18.22 6.28
C ALA A 729 13.05 -17.70 5.72
N ALA A 730 12.60 -16.52 6.15
CA ALA A 730 11.38 -15.89 5.63
C ALA A 730 11.58 -15.22 4.26
N MET A 731 12.75 -14.60 4.03
CA MET A 731 13.16 -14.02 2.75
C MET A 731 13.27 -15.11 1.66
N ASN A 732 13.91 -16.22 2.00
CA ASN A 732 14.01 -17.40 1.12
C ASN A 732 12.62 -17.97 0.79
N ALA A 733 11.71 -18.03 1.77
CA ALA A 733 10.32 -18.37 1.51
C ALA A 733 9.59 -17.34 0.60
N ALA A 734 9.91 -16.04 0.71
CA ALA A 734 9.37 -15.03 -0.21
C ALA A 734 9.96 -15.11 -1.63
N ALA A 735 11.20 -15.57 -1.79
CA ALA A 735 11.81 -15.88 -3.08
C ALA A 735 11.10 -17.07 -3.73
N ASN A 736 10.82 -18.14 -2.98
CA ASN A 736 10.00 -19.27 -3.42
C ASN A 736 8.63 -18.82 -3.97
N PHE A 737 7.94 -17.92 -3.26
CA PHE A 737 6.68 -17.35 -3.76
C PHE A 737 6.86 -16.58 -5.09
N ALA A 738 8.00 -15.92 -5.31
CA ALA A 738 8.31 -15.27 -6.58
C ALA A 738 8.58 -16.28 -7.70
N PHE A 739 9.36 -17.33 -7.44
CA PHE A 739 9.63 -18.41 -8.39
C PHE A 739 8.34 -19.13 -8.80
N ALA A 740 7.49 -19.51 -7.83
CA ALA A 740 6.17 -20.08 -8.10
C ALA A 740 5.28 -19.15 -8.93
N ASN A 741 5.23 -17.85 -8.59
CA ASN A 741 4.46 -16.86 -9.34
C ASN A 741 4.89 -16.80 -10.82
N ARG A 742 6.20 -16.77 -11.09
CA ARG A 742 6.74 -16.73 -12.46
C ARG A 742 6.55 -18.05 -13.21
N GLN A 743 6.67 -19.17 -12.52
CA GLN A 743 6.45 -20.52 -13.07
C GLN A 743 4.98 -20.70 -13.53
N MET A 744 4.01 -20.29 -12.70
CA MET A 744 2.59 -20.31 -13.06
C MET A 744 2.25 -19.38 -14.23
N ILE A 745 2.86 -18.18 -14.27
CA ILE A 745 2.69 -17.26 -15.40
C ILE A 745 3.27 -17.86 -16.68
N MET A 746 4.46 -18.45 -16.62
CA MET A 746 5.10 -19.12 -17.76
C MET A 746 4.24 -20.25 -18.33
N HIS A 747 3.63 -21.07 -17.49
CA HIS A 747 2.67 -22.09 -17.93
C HIS A 747 1.48 -21.46 -18.70
N TRP A 748 0.93 -20.33 -18.24
CA TRP A 748 -0.12 -19.62 -18.99
C TRP A 748 0.39 -18.86 -20.23
N VAL A 749 1.69 -18.60 -20.36
CA VAL A 749 2.30 -18.20 -21.64
C VAL A 749 2.24 -19.37 -22.62
N ARG A 750 2.65 -20.57 -22.19
CA ARG A 750 2.56 -21.80 -23.00
C ARG A 750 1.13 -22.03 -23.50
N GLU A 751 0.12 -22.07 -22.61
CA GLU A 751 -1.31 -22.13 -22.97
C GLU A 751 -1.70 -21.10 -24.05
N SER A 752 -1.13 -19.89 -23.97
CA SER A 752 -1.49 -18.77 -24.84
C SER A 752 -0.92 -18.91 -26.25
N PHE A 753 0.27 -19.49 -26.40
CA PHE A 753 0.79 -19.87 -27.71
C PHE A 753 -0.01 -21.04 -28.29
N GLU A 754 -0.25 -22.10 -27.51
CA GLU A 754 -1.01 -23.29 -27.95
C GLU A 754 -2.38 -22.90 -28.51
N LYS A 755 -3.12 -22.07 -27.77
CA LYS A 755 -4.45 -21.57 -28.13
C LYS A 755 -4.48 -20.69 -29.40
N VAL A 756 -3.36 -20.10 -29.80
CA VAL A 756 -3.27 -19.17 -30.94
C VAL A 756 -2.66 -19.83 -32.17
N PHE A 757 -1.73 -20.76 -32.00
CA PHE A 757 -1.01 -21.43 -33.08
C PHE A 757 -1.46 -22.87 -33.36
N GLY A 758 -2.17 -23.54 -32.44
CA GLY A 758 -2.81 -24.84 -32.69
C GLY A 758 -1.88 -26.06 -32.63
N LYS A 759 -0.75 -25.97 -31.92
CA LYS A 759 0.15 -27.08 -31.58
C LYS A 759 0.56 -26.97 -30.10
N SER A 760 1.14 -28.01 -29.50
CA SER A 760 1.64 -27.92 -28.12
C SER A 760 2.84 -26.97 -27.99
N ALA A 761 3.08 -26.43 -26.79
CA ALA A 761 4.18 -25.53 -26.51
C ALA A 761 5.57 -26.19 -26.69
N GLU A 762 5.65 -27.51 -26.49
CA GLU A 762 6.83 -28.34 -26.77
C GLU A 762 7.20 -28.26 -28.26
N ASN A 763 6.21 -28.36 -29.16
CA ASN A 763 6.40 -28.22 -30.61
C ASN A 763 6.84 -26.81 -31.03
N PHE A 764 6.65 -25.80 -30.17
CA PHE A 764 7.19 -24.45 -30.33
C PHE A 764 8.53 -24.22 -29.62
N GLY A 765 9.12 -25.25 -29.01
CA GLY A 765 10.37 -25.14 -28.26
C GLY A 765 10.32 -24.10 -27.14
N LEU A 766 9.15 -23.91 -26.49
CA LEU A 766 8.91 -22.90 -25.43
C LEU A 766 9.62 -23.23 -24.10
N LYS A 767 10.92 -23.54 -24.17
CA LYS A 767 11.78 -23.88 -23.05
C LYS A 767 12.20 -22.62 -22.28
N LEU A 768 12.43 -22.77 -20.98
CA LEU A 768 13.06 -21.74 -20.17
C LEU A 768 14.54 -21.59 -20.62
N ILE A 769 15.07 -20.37 -20.68
CA ILE A 769 16.54 -20.17 -20.78
C ILE A 769 17.07 -19.91 -19.37
N TYR A 770 16.48 -18.91 -18.67
CA TYR A 770 16.78 -18.71 -17.27
C TYR A 770 15.70 -17.91 -16.53
N ASP A 771 15.61 -18.13 -15.23
CA ASP A 771 14.90 -17.28 -14.26
C ASP A 771 15.92 -16.86 -13.18
N ILE A 772 15.93 -15.57 -12.85
CA ILE A 772 16.92 -15.00 -11.94
C ILE A 772 16.33 -13.90 -11.06
N THR A 773 16.77 -13.86 -9.80
CA THR A 773 16.41 -12.82 -8.83
C THR A 773 17.37 -11.63 -8.93
N HIS A 774 16.89 -10.45 -8.47
CA HIS A 774 17.72 -9.24 -8.40
C HIS A 774 17.52 -8.40 -7.12
N ASN A 775 16.78 -8.93 -6.15
CA ASN A 775 16.45 -8.28 -4.87
C ASN A 775 16.47 -9.38 -3.80
N MET A 776 17.68 -9.78 -3.37
CA MET A 776 17.90 -10.95 -2.51
C MET A 776 19.25 -10.89 -1.81
N ALA A 777 19.39 -11.61 -0.69
CA ALA A 777 20.67 -11.92 -0.08
C ALA A 777 20.95 -13.42 -0.22
N LYS A 778 22.10 -13.81 -0.80
CA LYS A 778 22.47 -15.22 -1.06
C LYS A 778 23.67 -15.61 -0.20
N LEU A 779 23.64 -16.79 0.40
CA LEU A 779 24.80 -17.34 1.12
C LEU A 779 25.71 -18.06 0.14
N GLU A 780 26.88 -17.48 -0.13
CA GLU A 780 27.83 -17.92 -1.15
C GLU A 780 29.24 -18.04 -0.53
N GLU A 781 30.12 -18.85 -1.12
CA GLU A 781 31.52 -19.00 -0.69
C GLU A 781 32.45 -18.41 -1.75
N HIS A 782 33.06 -17.25 -1.46
CA HIS A 782 33.93 -16.51 -2.39
C HIS A 782 35.38 -16.51 -1.91
N GLU A 783 36.33 -16.37 -2.83
CA GLU A 783 37.73 -16.12 -2.45
C GLU A 783 37.97 -14.62 -2.23
N ILE A 784 38.30 -14.27 -0.98
CA ILE A 784 38.58 -12.92 -0.51
C ILE A 784 40.02 -12.91 0.03
N ASP A 785 40.87 -12.10 -0.60
CA ASP A 785 42.28 -11.90 -0.23
C ASP A 785 43.06 -13.22 -0.02
N GLY A 786 42.85 -14.17 -0.95
CA GLY A 786 43.48 -15.50 -0.94
C GLY A 786 42.85 -16.52 0.02
N LYS A 787 41.67 -16.23 0.57
CA LYS A 787 40.95 -17.12 1.51
C LYS A 787 39.52 -17.34 1.07
N LYS A 788 39.08 -18.60 1.02
CA LYS A 788 37.65 -18.95 0.92
C LYS A 788 36.91 -18.47 2.17
N MET A 789 35.87 -17.67 1.98
CA MET A 789 35.03 -17.12 3.05
C MET A 789 33.55 -17.23 2.68
N LYS A 790 32.73 -17.63 3.65
CA LYS A 790 31.26 -17.63 3.51
C LYS A 790 30.72 -16.23 3.74
N VAL A 791 30.04 -15.70 2.72
CA VAL A 791 29.51 -14.35 2.69
C VAL A 791 28.03 -14.38 2.28
N LEU A 792 27.26 -13.51 2.93
CA LEU A 792 25.89 -13.20 2.56
C LEU A 792 25.92 -12.03 1.57
N VAL A 793 25.89 -12.36 0.28
CA VAL A 793 25.94 -11.39 -0.83
C VAL A 793 24.56 -10.78 -1.00
N HIS A 794 24.43 -9.53 -0.57
CA HIS A 794 23.23 -8.71 -0.76
C HIS A 794 23.24 -8.11 -2.15
N ARG A 795 22.16 -8.26 -2.92
CA ARG A 795 21.98 -7.69 -4.26
C ARG A 795 20.64 -6.99 -4.34
N LYS A 796 20.63 -5.70 -4.71
CA LYS A 796 19.45 -4.83 -4.79
C LYS A 796 19.36 -4.12 -6.13
N GLY A 797 18.41 -4.52 -6.97
CA GLY A 797 18.46 -4.22 -8.40
C GLY A 797 19.79 -4.64 -9.01
N ALA A 798 20.32 -5.78 -8.58
CA ALA A 798 21.56 -6.37 -9.07
C ALA A 798 21.43 -7.89 -9.07
N THR A 799 22.09 -8.55 -10.01
CA THR A 799 21.77 -9.91 -10.45
C THR A 799 22.97 -10.82 -10.25
N ARG A 800 22.76 -12.12 -10.01
CA ARG A 800 23.85 -13.12 -9.92
C ARG A 800 24.47 -13.37 -11.30
N ALA A 801 25.77 -13.62 -11.36
CA ALA A 801 26.56 -13.73 -12.59
C ALA A 801 27.73 -14.71 -12.43
N PHE A 802 27.47 -15.92 -11.93
CA PHE A 802 28.50 -16.95 -11.74
C PHE A 802 29.24 -17.31 -13.04
N GLY A 803 30.57 -17.39 -12.98
CA GLY A 803 31.39 -17.96 -14.04
C GLY A 803 31.32 -19.50 -14.11
N PRO A 804 31.89 -20.12 -15.16
CA PRO A 804 31.89 -21.57 -15.38
C PRO A 804 32.24 -22.45 -14.16
N LYS A 805 33.12 -21.96 -13.28
CA LYS A 805 33.62 -22.71 -12.12
C LYS A 805 32.54 -23.10 -11.10
N TRP A 806 31.47 -22.32 -10.94
CA TRP A 806 30.48 -22.50 -9.87
C TRP A 806 29.60 -23.75 -10.03
N GLU A 807 29.40 -24.50 -8.96
CA GLU A 807 28.62 -25.76 -8.97
C GLU A 807 27.12 -25.53 -9.18
N ASP A 808 26.59 -24.37 -8.78
CA ASP A 808 25.17 -23.99 -8.92
C ASP A 808 24.79 -23.51 -10.35
N VAL A 809 25.72 -23.56 -11.31
CA VAL A 809 25.44 -23.30 -12.73
C VAL A 809 24.80 -24.56 -13.34
N PRO A 810 23.71 -24.44 -14.14
CA PRO A 810 23.09 -25.60 -14.81
C PRO A 810 24.11 -26.42 -15.61
N LYS A 811 23.95 -27.75 -15.65
CA LYS A 811 24.97 -28.67 -16.18
C LYS A 811 25.32 -28.42 -17.65
N ASP A 812 24.32 -28.03 -18.44
CA ASP A 812 24.45 -27.63 -19.84
C ASP A 812 25.08 -26.24 -20.02
N TYR A 813 24.98 -25.37 -19.01
CA TYR A 813 25.60 -24.04 -19.00
C TYR A 813 26.96 -24.01 -18.26
N LYS A 814 27.39 -25.13 -17.69
CA LYS A 814 28.59 -25.26 -16.85
C LYS A 814 29.85 -24.72 -17.53
N GLU A 815 30.08 -25.06 -18.79
CA GLU A 815 31.26 -24.63 -19.56
C GLU A 815 31.22 -23.16 -20.03
N ILE A 816 30.05 -22.52 -19.98
CA ILE A 816 29.83 -21.15 -20.49
C ILE A 816 29.57 -20.11 -19.39
N GLY A 817 29.23 -20.56 -18.18
CA GLY A 817 28.83 -19.68 -17.07
C GLY A 817 27.33 -19.41 -17.04
N GLN A 818 26.87 -18.87 -15.92
CA GLN A 818 25.44 -18.69 -15.66
C GLN A 818 24.82 -17.66 -16.61
N PRO A 819 23.61 -17.91 -17.16
CA PRO A 819 22.89 -16.88 -17.90
C PRO A 819 22.58 -15.66 -17.03
N VAL A 820 22.68 -14.48 -17.63
CA VAL A 820 22.36 -13.19 -17.04
C VAL A 820 21.35 -12.48 -17.95
N LEU A 821 20.31 -11.92 -17.33
CA LEU A 821 19.18 -11.30 -18.03
C LEU A 821 19.13 -9.81 -17.73
N ILE A 822 19.32 -8.97 -18.75
CA ILE A 822 19.25 -7.51 -18.62
C ILE A 822 18.02 -6.99 -19.42
N PRO A 823 16.84 -6.89 -18.78
CA PRO A 823 15.69 -6.19 -19.34
C PRO A 823 16.00 -4.70 -19.56
N GLY A 824 15.73 -4.19 -20.75
CA GLY A 824 15.75 -2.75 -21.01
C GLY A 824 14.42 -2.09 -20.67
N SER A 825 13.61 -1.87 -21.69
CA SER A 825 12.27 -1.28 -21.61
C SER A 825 11.44 -1.76 -22.81
N MET A 826 10.13 -1.53 -22.77
CA MET A 826 9.14 -1.87 -23.82
C MET A 826 9.38 -1.29 -25.23
N GLY A 827 10.52 -0.65 -25.47
CA GLY A 827 10.96 -0.17 -26.78
C GLY A 827 12.47 0.09 -26.91
N THR A 828 13.29 -0.35 -25.95
CA THR A 828 14.75 -0.53 -26.13
C THR A 828 15.05 -2.01 -26.33
N ALA A 829 16.32 -2.40 -26.41
CA ALA A 829 16.68 -3.81 -26.42
C ALA A 829 16.58 -4.43 -25.02
N SER A 830 16.59 -5.75 -24.95
CA SER A 830 17.00 -6.50 -23.77
C SER A 830 18.17 -7.41 -24.15
N TYR A 831 18.93 -7.91 -23.18
CA TYR A 831 20.12 -8.70 -23.45
C TYR A 831 20.16 -10.00 -22.64
N ILE A 832 20.69 -11.05 -23.29
CA ILE A 832 21.18 -12.26 -22.64
C ILE A 832 22.71 -12.21 -22.65
N LEU A 833 23.31 -12.41 -21.48
CA LEU A 833 24.75 -12.50 -21.27
C LEU A 833 25.09 -13.79 -20.52
N ILE A 834 26.37 -14.09 -20.38
CA ILE A 834 26.93 -15.07 -19.45
C ILE A 834 27.78 -14.40 -18.38
N GLY A 835 27.73 -14.92 -17.15
CA GLY A 835 28.66 -14.58 -16.07
C GLY A 835 30.09 -15.04 -16.35
N THR A 836 31.05 -14.56 -15.54
CA THR A 836 32.48 -14.79 -15.78
C THR A 836 33.25 -14.98 -14.47
N ASP A 837 34.40 -15.66 -14.54
CA ASP A 837 35.37 -15.75 -13.44
C ASP A 837 35.82 -14.37 -12.95
N LYS A 838 35.82 -13.34 -13.80
CA LYS A 838 36.17 -11.97 -13.41
C LYS A 838 35.08 -11.33 -12.55
N ALA A 839 33.80 -11.67 -12.77
CA ALA A 839 32.70 -11.22 -11.91
C ALA A 839 32.86 -11.76 -10.47
N GLU A 840 33.27 -13.01 -10.31
CA GLU A 840 33.62 -13.58 -8.99
C GLU A 840 34.67 -12.71 -8.30
N GLU A 841 35.79 -12.45 -8.99
CA GLU A 841 36.93 -11.69 -8.46
C GLU A 841 36.58 -10.24 -8.09
N VAL A 842 35.80 -9.51 -8.91
CA VAL A 842 35.60 -8.05 -8.75
C VAL A 842 34.21 -7.60 -8.30
N THR A 843 33.17 -8.44 -8.41
CA THR A 843 31.78 -8.09 -8.03
C THR A 843 31.07 -9.15 -7.18
N PHE A 844 31.76 -10.16 -6.66
CA PHE A 844 31.14 -11.31 -6.00
C PHE A 844 30.09 -11.98 -6.89
N SER A 845 30.48 -12.25 -8.13
CA SER A 845 29.63 -12.83 -9.17
C SER A 845 28.33 -12.05 -9.34
N SER A 846 28.42 -10.73 -9.53
CA SER A 846 27.25 -9.84 -9.60
C SER A 846 27.31 -8.83 -10.75
N ILE A 847 26.14 -8.41 -11.22
CA ILE A 847 25.95 -7.50 -12.37
C ILE A 847 24.67 -6.67 -12.22
N ALA A 848 24.41 -5.73 -13.13
CA ALA A 848 23.15 -4.98 -13.26
C ALA A 848 21.89 -5.89 -13.33
N HIS A 849 20.71 -5.31 -13.14
CA HIS A 849 19.41 -6.01 -13.30
C HIS A 849 18.55 -5.51 -14.46
N GLY A 850 18.98 -4.45 -15.14
CA GLY A 850 18.23 -3.84 -16.23
C GLY A 850 18.89 -2.55 -16.69
N ALA A 851 18.13 -1.67 -17.35
CA ALA A 851 18.64 -0.35 -17.73
C ALA A 851 18.84 0.60 -16.53
N GLY A 852 17.95 0.56 -15.53
CA GLY A 852 17.90 1.58 -14.47
C GLY A 852 17.32 2.91 -14.96
N ARG A 853 16.78 3.74 -14.05
CA ARG A 853 16.02 4.95 -14.43
C ARG A 853 16.90 6.21 -14.45
N VAL A 854 16.80 6.99 -15.53
CA VAL A 854 17.27 8.40 -15.56
C VAL A 854 16.16 9.39 -15.26
N ARG A 855 14.90 9.02 -15.57
CA ARG A 855 13.72 9.82 -15.28
C ARG A 855 12.76 8.98 -14.44
N SER A 856 12.49 9.48 -13.24
CA SER A 856 11.35 9.09 -12.42
C SER A 856 10.08 9.06 -13.29
N ARG A 857 9.30 7.96 -13.23
CA ARG A 857 8.13 7.64 -14.11
C ARG A 857 7.28 8.87 -14.41
N ALA A 858 7.13 9.68 -13.38
CA ALA A 858 6.25 10.81 -13.45
C ALA A 858 6.71 11.97 -14.36
N SER A 859 7.99 12.01 -14.75
CA SER A 859 8.48 12.93 -15.79
C SER A 859 8.08 12.44 -17.18
N ALA A 860 7.90 11.13 -17.35
CA ALA A 860 7.52 10.51 -18.62
C ALA A 860 6.18 11.06 -19.10
N LEU A 861 5.16 11.13 -18.24
CA LEU A 861 3.81 11.52 -18.69
C LEU A 861 3.63 13.00 -18.99
N LYS A 862 4.59 13.86 -18.59
CA LYS A 862 4.65 15.25 -19.05
C LYS A 862 5.14 15.35 -20.51
N GLU A 863 6.01 14.44 -20.91
CA GLU A 863 6.77 14.45 -22.17
C GLU A 863 6.19 13.51 -23.23
N PHE A 864 5.61 12.39 -22.77
CA PHE A 864 5.13 11.28 -23.58
C PHE A 864 3.65 10.99 -23.28
N ARG A 865 2.84 10.84 -24.34
CA ARG A 865 1.46 10.35 -24.25
C ARG A 865 1.43 8.86 -24.58
N GLY A 866 0.69 8.07 -23.82
CA GLY A 866 0.68 6.61 -23.92
C GLY A 866 0.36 6.08 -25.32
N GLU A 867 -0.64 6.68 -25.95
CA GLU A 867 -1.07 6.38 -27.31
C GLU A 867 0.00 6.77 -28.33
N ARG A 868 0.64 7.93 -28.17
CA ARG A 868 1.75 8.36 -29.05
C ARG A 868 2.97 7.47 -28.91
N VAL A 869 3.28 7.00 -27.70
CA VAL A 869 4.35 6.02 -27.48
C VAL A 869 3.96 4.69 -28.12
N ALA A 870 2.75 4.18 -27.90
CA ALA A 870 2.25 2.97 -28.53
C ALA A 870 2.25 3.05 -30.07
N SER A 871 1.83 4.17 -30.68
CA SER A 871 1.91 4.38 -32.13
C SER A 871 3.35 4.48 -32.63
N ARG A 872 4.24 5.20 -31.92
CA ARG A 872 5.67 5.30 -32.26
C ARG A 872 6.39 3.95 -32.13
N LEU A 873 5.94 3.10 -31.21
CA LEU A 873 6.39 1.72 -31.06
C LEU A 873 5.82 0.82 -32.15
N ALA A 874 4.54 0.93 -32.50
CA ALA A 874 3.92 0.21 -33.60
C ALA A 874 4.58 0.55 -34.96
N ASN A 875 4.95 1.81 -35.18
CA ASN A 875 5.73 2.26 -36.34
C ASN A 875 7.16 1.67 -36.36
N LYS A 876 7.67 1.18 -35.22
CA LYS A 876 8.91 0.40 -35.10
C LYS A 876 8.67 -1.12 -35.06
N GLY A 877 7.45 -1.59 -35.37
CA GLY A 877 7.08 -3.00 -35.35
C GLY A 877 6.74 -3.58 -33.97
N ILE A 878 6.50 -2.74 -32.96
CA ILE A 878 6.35 -3.14 -31.55
C ILE A 878 4.91 -2.88 -31.07
N LEU A 879 4.13 -3.95 -30.86
CA LEU A 879 2.73 -3.86 -30.42
C LEU A 879 2.62 -3.86 -28.89
N VAL A 880 1.93 -2.87 -28.31
CA VAL A 880 1.75 -2.77 -26.85
C VAL A 880 0.29 -3.01 -26.44
N LYS A 881 0.09 -3.93 -25.50
CA LYS A 881 -1.17 -4.19 -24.79
C LYS A 881 -0.95 -3.90 -23.30
N ALA A 882 -1.72 -2.99 -22.72
CA ALA A 882 -1.59 -2.63 -21.32
C ALA A 882 -2.94 -2.45 -20.64
N VAL A 883 -2.97 -2.50 -19.31
CA VAL A 883 -4.16 -2.15 -18.50
C VAL A 883 -4.60 -0.69 -18.71
N SER A 884 -3.66 0.19 -19.09
CA SER A 884 -3.92 1.59 -19.42
C SER A 884 -2.83 2.16 -20.34
N TRP A 885 -3.18 3.14 -21.19
CA TRP A 885 -2.18 3.90 -21.94
C TRP A 885 -1.24 4.70 -21.04
N ARG A 886 -1.70 5.04 -19.82
CA ARG A 886 -0.86 5.63 -18.79
C ARG A 886 0.41 4.81 -18.54
N VAL A 887 0.23 3.56 -18.16
CA VAL A 887 1.31 2.62 -17.84
C VAL A 887 2.28 2.47 -19.02
N VAL A 888 1.81 2.60 -20.26
CA VAL A 888 2.68 2.64 -21.45
C VAL A 888 3.62 3.83 -21.38
N ALA A 889 3.14 5.06 -21.21
CA ALA A 889 4.04 6.22 -21.18
C ALA A 889 4.87 6.34 -19.88
N GLU A 890 4.46 5.80 -18.72
CA GLU A 890 5.29 5.79 -17.49
C GLU A 890 6.62 5.04 -17.68
N GLU A 891 6.61 4.05 -18.57
CA GLU A 891 7.75 3.24 -18.99
C GLU A 891 8.19 3.52 -20.44
N ALA A 892 7.94 4.74 -20.93
CA ALA A 892 8.44 5.18 -22.24
C ALA A 892 9.96 4.99 -22.33
N PRO A 893 10.53 4.43 -23.41
CA PRO A 893 11.94 4.00 -23.42
C PRO A 893 12.97 5.07 -22.99
N GLU A 894 12.69 6.34 -23.28
CA GLU A 894 13.55 7.49 -22.98
C GLU A 894 13.67 7.87 -21.48
N VAL A 895 13.01 7.13 -20.57
CA VAL A 895 13.12 7.36 -19.11
C VAL A 895 14.10 6.43 -18.39
N TYR A 896 14.60 5.44 -19.12
CA TYR A 896 15.64 4.53 -18.69
C TYR A 896 17.01 5.00 -19.21
N LYS A 897 18.09 4.56 -18.56
CA LYS A 897 19.43 4.70 -19.14
C LYS A 897 19.49 3.96 -20.46
N ASP A 898 20.52 4.26 -21.24
CA ASP A 898 20.83 3.49 -22.43
C ASP A 898 21.31 2.07 -22.03
N VAL A 899 20.43 1.09 -22.21
CA VAL A 899 20.69 -0.32 -21.87
C VAL A 899 21.87 -0.89 -22.67
N ASP A 900 22.09 -0.40 -23.89
CA ASP A 900 23.22 -0.81 -24.72
C ASP A 900 24.54 -0.35 -24.08
N GLU A 901 24.55 0.85 -23.49
CA GLU A 901 25.71 1.38 -22.75
C GLU A 901 25.89 0.66 -21.40
N VAL A 902 24.81 0.41 -20.64
CA VAL A 902 24.86 -0.37 -19.37
C VAL A 902 25.48 -1.75 -19.61
N VAL A 903 25.04 -2.45 -20.65
CA VAL A 903 25.56 -3.76 -21.04
C VAL A 903 27.01 -3.69 -21.52
N LYS A 904 27.37 -2.67 -22.32
CA LYS A 904 28.75 -2.40 -22.72
C LYS A 904 29.67 -2.16 -21.51
N VAL A 905 29.25 -1.43 -20.48
CA VAL A 905 30.06 -1.24 -19.25
C VAL A 905 30.31 -2.59 -18.58
N CYS A 906 29.29 -3.46 -18.49
CA CYS A 906 29.45 -4.80 -17.91
C CYS A 906 30.43 -5.68 -18.70
N GLU A 907 30.37 -5.64 -20.03
CA GLU A 907 31.29 -6.40 -20.89
C GLU A 907 32.72 -5.85 -20.85
N LYS A 908 32.90 -4.51 -20.84
CA LYS A 908 34.23 -3.89 -20.80
C LYS A 908 34.90 -3.93 -19.42
N ALA A 909 34.13 -4.04 -18.34
CA ALA A 909 34.64 -4.43 -17.02
C ALA A 909 34.93 -5.95 -16.91
N GLY A 910 34.61 -6.74 -17.94
CA GLY A 910 34.84 -8.19 -17.98
C GLY A 910 33.89 -9.03 -17.12
N ILE A 911 32.93 -8.42 -16.42
CA ILE A 911 32.02 -9.10 -15.48
C ILE A 911 30.89 -9.88 -16.16
N ALA A 912 30.73 -9.73 -17.48
CA ALA A 912 29.89 -10.60 -18.31
C ALA A 912 30.40 -10.60 -19.75
N ARG A 913 29.87 -11.52 -20.57
CA ARG A 913 30.04 -11.49 -22.03
C ARG A 913 28.67 -11.52 -22.71
N ILE A 914 28.46 -10.66 -23.71
CA ILE A 914 27.17 -10.61 -24.41
C ILE A 914 26.98 -11.88 -25.24
N VAL A 915 25.80 -12.52 -25.13
CA VAL A 915 25.45 -13.69 -25.95
C VAL A 915 24.49 -13.28 -27.07
N ALA A 916 23.39 -12.61 -26.71
CA ALA A 916 22.38 -12.16 -27.66
C ALA A 916 21.77 -10.81 -27.26
N LYS A 917 21.50 -9.98 -28.28
CA LYS A 917 20.65 -8.79 -28.17
C LYS A 917 19.24 -9.15 -28.65
N LEU A 918 18.26 -8.80 -27.85
CA LEU A 918 16.84 -9.06 -28.09
C LEU A 918 16.10 -7.73 -28.30
N ARG A 919 15.08 -7.75 -29.15
CA ARG A 919 14.26 -6.59 -29.49
C ARG A 919 12.78 -6.91 -29.26
N PRO A 920 12.04 -6.18 -28.40
CA PRO A 920 10.61 -6.41 -28.22
C PRO A 920 9.87 -6.19 -29.53
N ILE A 921 8.98 -7.11 -29.87
CA ILE A 921 7.98 -6.99 -30.96
C ILE A 921 6.56 -6.92 -30.40
N GLY A 922 6.33 -7.45 -29.20
CA GLY A 922 5.06 -7.40 -28.51
C GLY A 922 5.25 -7.24 -27.01
N VAL A 923 4.42 -6.42 -26.35
CA VAL A 923 4.52 -6.10 -24.93
C VAL A 923 3.14 -6.22 -24.29
N VAL A 924 3.04 -7.00 -23.21
CA VAL A 924 1.92 -7.04 -22.25
C VAL A 924 2.37 -6.32 -20.98
N LYS A 925 1.56 -5.36 -20.47
CA LYS A 925 1.96 -4.56 -19.29
C LYS A 925 0.81 -4.29 -18.31
N GLY A 926 1.14 -4.32 -17.02
CA GLY A 926 0.20 -4.21 -15.90
C GLY A 926 0.27 -2.93 -15.11
#